data_AF-A0A0M9GAJ1-F1
#
_entry.id   AF-A0A0M9GAJ1-F1
#
_cell.length_a   1.000
_cell.length_b   1.000
_cell.length_c   1.000
_cell.angle_alpha   90.00
_cell.angle_beta   90.00
_cell.angle_gamma   90.00
#
_symmetry.space_group_name_H-M   'P 1'
#
loop_
_entity.id
_entity.type
_entity.pdbx_description
1 polymer ?
#
loop_
_entity_poly.entity_id
_entity_poly.type
_entity_poly.pdbx_seq_one_letter_code
_entity_poly.pdbx_strand_id
1 'polypeptide(L)'
;MSSPSMFAHLPDAVVRAIRKASKPFLSLQSSRYASAGTSNTEVDTLSLVMRTKTLLPQKASGQFDARDVLPSTWSEVYRSAVEELPDAQSKRLWGFVSTVLTVHEQGGTSDSVNASAAIVEWNDRFSSRLDDVEEVVAYLYRTSPLHLDDAEVEDIGSGVLGRIEDAFLTGHFEAAATLMDALLTFLRRGQSSLLSAEVETALADVRRILDTAFHDSDSHQNVWVRSANAQLQESRNTLMNPSGGPSSGNRSAVDALVEDLCATCVDVLILITKDATRLVERCRESRRSAVDFLVAICAIMEPYATLSRVAAIYAEYVGEWDNYDNDDDRSYNDSEEDERWYCAAVQAVLEVESLTGMVDAMERVAQISFNASLQGGEREAMLPAPSASGRGTGAAGTQGGSRPVYNSGGRRSDGDDDVYDDDSASDTVSVSEVAAAATTAASLTPFQARHFTVVCMAAHIADLCAPAIVASFAADIHLTFTRNNLVSAYAELFAFHPRTWRVAGLYACYSPLINPRFLVDIVETVAPSAAVDEVTYRSLHAFFLGSWSTHSDHQAAVRAKLEAVLPGNATVSKWWAAVDFCYTEAFRKVHRYIIVTLLNHKRWSQAAWLAVETGLTETLHSHLQQIMTSSDALVSEELYAVGCAVQRAFVSVDCCPSAELTRYLCAAAALAAYRQAATTVNAALESVAPAQVGTSVTATPSVDVVVKAVVVCLQAIEAALKTTDECASMLHPATTFTLVEHGASLLLSLRQLMRDPVTGDSTGSMHVSSCVLPLLVEAYQLSSIHFGSCADPAWEKRGVALGEKLANVHQTCI
;
A
#
# COMPACT_ATOMS: atom_id res chain seq x y z
N MET A 1 -14.67 4.03 1.20
CA MET A 1 -15.45 4.05 -0.06
C MET A 1 -14.50 3.61 -1.16
N SER A 2 -14.48 2.33 -1.47
CA SER A 2 -13.61 1.74 -2.48
C SER A 2 -14.24 0.40 -2.89
N SER A 3 -14.34 0.10 -4.19
CA SER A 3 -14.66 -1.26 -4.63
C SER A 3 -13.37 -2.08 -4.45
N PRO A 4 -13.36 -3.15 -3.63
CA PRO A 4 -12.16 -3.95 -3.36
C PRO A 4 -11.51 -4.56 -4.63
N SER A 5 -12.19 -4.53 -5.78
CA SER A 5 -11.78 -5.19 -7.01
C SER A 5 -10.80 -4.40 -7.88
N MET A 6 -10.64 -3.08 -7.71
CA MET A 6 -9.93 -2.24 -8.69
C MET A 6 -8.40 -2.42 -8.68
N PHE A 7 -7.85 -2.87 -7.55
CA PHE A 7 -6.40 -3.07 -7.33
C PHE A 7 -6.05 -4.49 -6.88
N ALA A 8 -6.85 -5.49 -7.25
CA ALA A 8 -6.57 -6.90 -6.96
C ALA A 8 -5.16 -7.33 -7.41
N HIS A 9 -4.63 -6.69 -8.47
CA HIS A 9 -3.22 -6.74 -8.86
C HIS A 9 -2.65 -5.31 -8.96
N LEU A 10 -1.67 -4.97 -8.11
CA LEU A 10 -1.02 -3.66 -8.15
C LEU A 10 0.12 -3.64 -9.19
N PRO A 11 0.08 -2.73 -10.19
CA PRO A 11 1.20 -2.55 -11.11
C PRO A 11 2.48 -2.13 -10.37
N ASP A 12 3.65 -2.54 -10.89
CA ASP A 12 4.94 -2.25 -10.25
C ASP A 12 5.21 -0.74 -10.07
N ALA A 13 4.72 0.09 -10.99
CA ALA A 13 4.80 1.55 -10.88
C ALA A 13 4.05 2.07 -9.64
N VAL A 14 2.84 1.54 -9.38
CA VAL A 14 2.06 1.89 -8.18
C VAL A 14 2.76 1.41 -6.91
N VAL A 15 3.31 0.19 -6.90
CA VAL A 15 4.10 -0.31 -5.77
C VAL A 15 5.32 0.58 -5.49
N ARG A 16 6.02 1.05 -6.52
CA ARG A 16 7.13 2.01 -6.37
C ARG A 16 6.64 3.35 -5.84
N ALA A 17 5.52 3.87 -6.33
CA ALA A 17 4.93 5.12 -5.86
C ALA A 17 4.55 5.04 -4.37
N ILE A 18 3.86 3.98 -3.95
CA ILE A 18 3.51 3.72 -2.54
C ILE A 18 4.77 3.73 -1.66
N ARG A 19 5.82 3.01 -2.08
CA ARG A 19 7.08 2.95 -1.33
C ARG A 19 7.78 4.31 -1.27
N LYS A 20 7.81 5.05 -2.37
CA LYS A 20 8.40 6.39 -2.44
C LYS A 20 7.64 7.37 -1.55
N ALA A 21 6.30 7.34 -1.53
CA ALA A 21 5.46 8.20 -0.69
C ALA A 21 5.50 7.80 0.80
N SER A 22 5.61 6.51 1.13
CA SER A 22 5.64 6.06 2.53
C SER A 22 6.86 6.56 3.32
N LYS A 23 8.01 6.77 2.68
CA LYS A 23 9.23 7.23 3.35
C LYS A 23 9.09 8.63 3.96
N PRO A 24 8.72 9.68 3.19
CA PRO A 24 8.49 11.01 3.74
C PRO A 24 7.35 11.00 4.77
N PHE A 25 6.29 10.23 4.56
CA PHE A 25 5.22 10.07 5.54
C PHE A 25 5.74 9.57 6.89
N LEU A 26 6.46 8.44 6.93
CA LEU A 26 7.02 7.90 8.17
C LEU A 26 8.03 8.84 8.83
N SER A 27 8.83 9.56 8.04
CA SER A 27 9.76 10.58 8.54
C SER A 27 9.02 11.74 9.21
N LEU A 28 7.94 12.22 8.60
CA LEU A 28 7.13 13.30 9.14
C LEU A 28 6.45 12.86 10.44
N GLN A 29 5.83 11.68 10.44
CA GLN A 29 5.11 11.16 11.61
C GLN A 29 6.06 10.90 12.77
N SER A 30 7.21 10.26 12.55
CA SER A 30 8.21 10.07 13.60
C SER A 30 8.67 11.39 14.24
N SER A 31 8.88 12.45 13.45
CA SER A 31 9.18 13.79 13.99
C SER A 31 8.04 14.37 14.83
N ARG A 32 6.79 14.21 14.36
CA ARG A 32 5.57 14.65 15.07
C ARG A 32 5.41 13.95 16.40
N TYR A 33 5.81 12.67 16.53
CA TYR A 33 5.69 11.90 17.78
C TYR A 33 6.95 11.94 18.68
N ALA A 34 8.14 12.28 18.15
CA ALA A 34 9.40 12.32 18.92
C ALA A 34 9.53 13.48 19.93
N SER A 35 8.74 14.55 19.82
CA SER A 35 8.92 15.80 20.60
C SER A 35 8.61 15.74 22.11
N ALA A 36 8.36 14.56 22.69
CA ALA A 36 8.07 14.42 24.13
C ALA A 36 9.19 13.75 24.94
N GLY A 37 10.31 13.37 24.31
CA GLY A 37 11.36 12.55 24.92
C GLY A 37 12.63 13.27 25.36
N THR A 38 12.65 14.58 25.63
CA THR A 38 13.86 15.23 26.20
C THR A 38 13.81 15.24 27.72
N SER A 39 14.04 14.07 28.32
CA SER A 39 14.96 13.96 29.45
C SER A 39 15.46 12.52 29.57
N ASN A 40 16.73 12.33 29.22
CA ASN A 40 17.58 11.17 29.54
C ASN A 40 17.15 9.81 28.96
N THR A 41 17.57 9.56 27.72
CA THR A 41 18.57 8.51 27.40
C THR A 41 18.87 8.58 25.91
N GLU A 42 20.16 8.55 25.56
CA GLU A 42 20.61 8.13 24.23
C GLU A 42 19.98 6.77 23.93
N VAL A 43 19.09 6.71 22.93
CA VAL A 43 18.48 5.45 22.50
C VAL A 43 18.66 5.34 20.98
N ASP A 44 19.78 4.72 20.65
CA ASP A 44 20.24 4.33 19.31
C ASP A 44 19.42 3.15 18.71
N THR A 45 18.16 2.93 19.12
CA THR A 45 17.38 1.72 18.77
C THR A 45 16.24 1.89 17.76
N LEU A 46 16.17 3.00 17.02
CA LEU A 46 15.35 3.08 15.79
C LEU A 46 16.08 2.54 14.54
N SER A 47 17.17 1.80 14.73
CA SER A 47 18.07 1.33 13.67
C SER A 47 17.62 0.03 12.95
N LEU A 48 16.40 -0.48 13.18
CA LEU A 48 15.89 -1.69 12.51
C LEU A 48 14.75 -1.48 11.49
N VAL A 49 14.32 -0.24 11.23
CA VAL A 49 13.33 0.03 10.17
C VAL A 49 13.98 0.83 9.04
N MET A 50 14.35 0.11 7.98
CA MET A 50 14.75 0.62 6.67
C MET A 50 16.04 1.47 6.61
N ARG A 51 17.19 0.79 6.49
CA ARG A 51 18.31 1.32 5.69
C ARG A 51 17.84 1.46 4.24
N THR A 52 17.20 2.56 3.93
CA THR A 52 16.99 2.99 2.54
C THR A 52 18.02 4.07 2.25
N LYS A 53 18.96 3.74 1.35
CA LYS A 53 19.79 4.76 0.69
C LYS A 53 18.84 5.78 0.06
N THR A 54 18.84 7.00 0.56
CA THR A 54 18.02 8.12 0.09
C THR A 54 18.68 8.75 -1.14
N LEU A 55 17.91 8.82 -2.23
CA LEU A 55 18.03 9.81 -3.29
C LEU A 55 17.11 10.97 -2.87
N LEU A 56 17.65 12.04 -2.28
CA LEU A 56 16.99 13.35 -2.10
C LEU A 56 18.11 14.40 -1.92
N PRO A 57 17.91 15.68 -2.34
CA PRO A 57 18.97 16.67 -2.47
C PRO A 57 19.60 17.04 -1.12
N GLN A 58 20.92 16.85 -1.01
CA GLN A 58 21.71 17.23 0.15
C GLN A 58 21.98 18.73 0.15
N LYS A 59 21.48 19.47 1.15
CA LYS A 59 22.18 20.69 1.61
C LYS A 59 23.28 20.29 2.59
N ALA A 60 24.35 21.08 2.59
CA ALA A 60 25.69 20.77 3.09
C ALA A 60 25.85 20.53 4.62
N SER A 61 24.80 20.22 5.37
CA SER A 61 24.85 20.06 6.83
C SER A 61 24.05 18.87 7.40
N GLY A 62 23.71 17.87 6.59
CA GLY A 62 23.52 16.49 7.09
C GLY A 62 22.38 16.18 8.08
N GLN A 63 21.53 17.14 8.46
CA GLN A 63 20.30 16.89 9.21
C GLN A 63 19.15 17.68 8.58
N PHE A 64 18.13 16.96 8.11
CA PHE A 64 16.84 17.50 7.70
C PHE A 64 16.02 17.67 8.98
N ASP A 65 15.71 18.90 9.41
CA ASP A 65 14.69 19.09 10.44
C ASP A 65 13.32 19.09 9.77
N ALA A 66 12.60 17.97 9.90
CA ALA A 66 11.26 17.82 9.34
C ALA A 66 10.24 18.83 9.92
N ARG A 67 10.58 19.55 10.99
CA ARG A 67 9.71 20.53 11.67
C ARG A 67 9.64 21.89 10.98
N ASP A 68 10.67 22.24 10.20
CA ASP A 68 10.80 23.57 9.58
C ASP A 68 10.50 23.57 8.07
N VAL A 69 10.05 22.43 7.54
CA VAL A 69 9.73 22.28 6.11
C VAL A 69 8.26 22.60 5.90
N LEU A 70 8.01 23.59 5.06
CA LEU A 70 6.67 24.07 4.71
C LEU A 70 5.82 22.99 4.00
N PRO A 71 4.49 22.93 4.24
CA PRO A 71 3.56 22.03 3.56
C PRO A 71 3.74 21.94 2.03
N SER A 72 3.94 23.07 1.34
CA SER A 72 4.19 23.15 -0.10
C SER A 72 5.41 22.34 -0.54
N THR A 73 6.49 22.38 0.25
CA THR A 73 7.71 21.63 -0.03
C THR A 73 7.51 20.13 0.15
N TRP A 74 6.77 19.73 1.19
CA TRP A 74 6.40 18.32 1.37
C TRP A 74 5.46 17.83 0.26
N SER A 75 4.51 18.65 -0.18
CA SER A 75 3.60 18.36 -1.30
C SER A 75 4.38 17.95 -2.55
N GLU A 76 5.41 18.71 -2.92
CA GLU A 76 6.25 18.41 -4.08
C GLU A 76 7.06 17.10 -3.92
N VAL A 77 7.51 16.78 -2.70
CA VAL A 77 8.15 15.48 -2.42
C VAL A 77 7.18 14.33 -2.68
N TYR A 78 5.93 14.44 -2.24
CA TYR A 78 4.92 13.43 -2.51
C TYR A 78 4.51 13.37 -3.99
N ARG A 79 4.39 14.51 -4.67
CA ARG A 79 4.13 14.59 -6.12
C ARG A 79 5.21 13.86 -6.91
N SER A 80 6.48 14.02 -6.55
CA SER A 80 7.60 13.30 -7.19
C SER A 80 7.52 11.78 -7.03
N ALA A 81 6.83 11.28 -6.01
CA ALA A 81 6.65 9.84 -5.78
C ALA A 81 5.73 9.20 -6.83
N VAL A 82 4.77 9.96 -7.38
CA VAL A 82 3.78 9.50 -8.36
C VAL A 82 4.12 9.92 -9.80
N GLU A 83 5.28 10.55 -10.03
CA GLU A 83 5.66 11.10 -11.34
C GLU A 83 5.74 10.04 -12.46
N GLU A 84 5.99 8.77 -12.12
CA GLU A 84 5.99 7.67 -13.10
C GLU A 84 4.58 7.27 -13.57
N LEU A 85 3.50 7.75 -12.93
CA LEU A 85 2.14 7.34 -13.24
C LEU A 85 1.55 8.15 -14.42
N PRO A 86 0.77 7.50 -15.31
CA PRO A 86 0.20 8.14 -16.49
C PRO A 86 -1.12 8.85 -16.16
N ASP A 87 -1.06 10.11 -15.73
CA ASP A 87 -2.21 11.04 -15.73
C ASP A 87 -1.71 12.49 -15.56
N ALA A 88 -1.74 13.27 -16.65
CA ALA A 88 -1.20 14.63 -16.64
C ALA A 88 -2.06 15.61 -15.84
N GLN A 89 -3.39 15.44 -15.86
CA GLN A 89 -4.33 16.32 -15.18
C GLN A 89 -4.20 16.26 -13.65
N SER A 90 -4.15 15.07 -13.04
CA SER A 90 -3.96 14.97 -11.58
C SER A 90 -2.59 15.51 -11.13
N LYS A 91 -1.54 15.36 -11.96
CA LYS A 91 -0.24 15.97 -11.68
C LYS A 91 -0.27 17.49 -11.76
N ARG A 92 -0.96 18.04 -12.78
CA ARG A 92 -1.17 19.48 -12.95
C ARG A 92 -1.99 20.03 -11.77
N LEU A 93 -3.06 19.33 -11.35
CA LEU A 93 -3.83 19.64 -10.14
C LEU A 93 -2.97 19.60 -8.88
N TRP A 94 -2.10 18.61 -8.72
CA TRP A 94 -1.19 18.55 -7.58
C TRP A 94 -0.24 19.74 -7.55
N GLY A 95 0.33 20.12 -8.70
CA GLY A 95 1.11 21.35 -8.81
C GLY A 95 0.30 22.60 -8.41
N PHE A 96 -1.00 22.63 -8.72
CA PHE A 96 -1.88 23.72 -8.35
C PHE A 96 -2.09 23.78 -6.83
N VAL A 97 -2.34 22.64 -6.20
CA VAL A 97 -2.44 22.51 -4.74
C VAL A 97 -1.17 23.00 -4.06
N SER A 98 0.02 22.61 -4.54
CA SER A 98 1.30 23.10 -4.01
C SER A 98 1.44 24.63 -4.14
N THR A 99 0.92 25.19 -5.23
CA THR A 99 0.94 26.65 -5.48
C THR A 99 0.03 27.38 -4.50
N VAL A 100 -1.19 26.90 -4.30
CA VAL A 100 -2.13 27.47 -3.33
C VAL A 100 -1.62 27.33 -1.89
N LEU A 101 -0.98 26.21 -1.54
CA LEU A 101 -0.29 26.06 -0.25
C LEU A 101 0.79 27.12 -0.05
N THR A 102 1.61 27.37 -1.08
CA THR A 102 2.66 28.39 -1.05
C THR A 102 2.08 29.80 -0.82
N VAL A 103 0.96 30.12 -1.47
CA VAL A 103 0.24 31.39 -1.27
C VAL A 103 -0.24 31.52 0.18
N HIS A 104 -0.84 30.48 0.75
CA HIS A 104 -1.28 30.51 2.15
C HIS A 104 -0.13 30.60 3.16
N GLU A 105 0.99 29.92 2.91
CA GLU A 105 2.21 29.99 3.75
C GLU A 105 2.81 31.40 3.80
N GLN A 106 2.66 32.16 2.73
CA GLN A 106 3.09 33.56 2.64
C GLN A 106 2.10 34.54 3.30
N GLY A 107 0.99 34.04 3.86
CA GLY A 107 -0.04 34.84 4.52
C GLY A 107 -1.27 35.12 3.67
N GLY A 108 -1.60 34.25 2.71
CA GLY A 108 -2.54 34.37 1.57
C GLY A 108 -3.92 35.07 1.70
N THR A 109 -4.29 35.60 2.87
CA THR A 109 -5.40 36.56 3.06
C THR A 109 -4.94 38.01 3.23
N SER A 110 -3.63 38.26 3.38
CA SER A 110 -3.09 39.60 3.41
C SER A 110 -2.97 40.16 1.99
N ASP A 111 -3.31 41.43 1.82
CA ASP A 111 -3.20 42.17 0.54
C ASP A 111 -1.75 42.23 -0.02
N SER A 112 -0.78 41.69 0.72
CA SER A 112 0.64 41.66 0.34
C SER A 112 1.03 40.44 -0.51
N VAL A 113 0.20 39.39 -0.61
CA VAL A 113 0.53 38.17 -1.35
C VAL A 113 -0.18 38.16 -2.70
N ASN A 114 0.60 38.13 -3.78
CA ASN A 114 0.08 38.06 -5.15
C ASN A 114 -0.21 36.61 -5.54
N ALA A 115 -1.47 36.18 -5.40
CA ALA A 115 -1.90 34.84 -5.79
C ALA A 115 -1.93 34.68 -7.32
N SER A 116 -2.33 35.73 -8.05
CA SER A 116 -2.42 35.72 -9.51
C SER A 116 -1.09 35.38 -10.19
N ALA A 117 0.00 36.01 -9.75
CA ALA A 117 1.34 35.70 -10.28
C ALA A 117 1.74 34.24 -10.05
N ALA A 118 1.43 33.69 -8.88
CA ALA A 118 1.73 32.28 -8.57
C ALA A 118 0.92 31.31 -9.44
N ILE A 119 -0.35 31.63 -9.74
CA ILE A 119 -1.21 30.82 -10.61
C ILE A 119 -0.72 30.86 -12.06
N VAL A 120 -0.30 32.00 -12.57
CA VAL A 120 0.30 32.10 -13.91
C VAL A 120 1.59 31.27 -13.97
N GLU A 121 2.50 31.42 -13.00
CA GLU A 121 3.75 30.66 -12.95
C GLU A 121 3.50 29.14 -12.87
N TRP A 122 2.47 28.72 -12.14
CA TRP A 122 2.05 27.31 -12.12
C TRP A 122 1.67 26.82 -13.51
N ASN A 123 0.86 27.58 -14.24
CA ASN A 123 0.39 27.19 -15.55
C ASN A 123 1.55 26.99 -16.53
N ASP A 124 2.54 27.88 -16.48
CA ASP A 124 3.72 27.87 -17.36
C ASP A 124 4.54 26.57 -17.20
N ARG A 125 4.57 25.99 -15.99
CA ARG A 125 5.28 24.72 -15.73
C ARG A 125 4.62 23.50 -16.40
N PHE A 126 3.36 23.60 -16.79
CA PHE A 126 2.58 22.50 -17.34
C PHE A 126 2.08 22.75 -18.78
N SER A 127 2.25 23.97 -19.30
CA SER A 127 1.90 24.32 -20.68
C SER A 127 3.11 24.15 -21.58
N SER A 128 3.00 23.28 -22.59
CA SER A 128 3.98 23.18 -23.68
C SER A 128 3.59 24.00 -24.92
N ARG A 129 2.51 24.80 -24.83
CA ARG A 129 1.89 25.48 -25.99
C ARG A 129 2.75 26.58 -26.60
N LEU A 130 3.80 27.02 -25.89
CA LEU A 130 4.67 28.12 -26.31
C LEU A 130 6.14 27.71 -26.46
N ASP A 131 6.44 26.41 -26.39
CA ASP A 131 7.80 25.89 -26.53
C ASP A 131 8.38 26.11 -27.94
N ASP A 132 7.51 26.30 -28.95
CA ASP A 132 7.87 26.47 -30.36
C ASP A 132 7.89 27.93 -30.84
N VAL A 133 7.62 28.91 -29.97
CA VAL A 133 7.47 30.32 -30.34
C VAL A 133 8.71 30.85 -31.06
N GLU A 134 9.91 30.56 -30.56
CA GLU A 134 11.17 31.00 -31.19
C GLU A 134 11.36 30.39 -32.60
N GLU A 135 10.95 29.14 -32.79
CA GLU A 135 11.03 28.44 -34.08
C GLU A 135 10.05 29.06 -35.08
N VAL A 136 8.82 29.34 -34.66
CA VAL A 136 7.78 29.98 -35.47
C VAL A 136 8.21 31.40 -35.87
N VAL A 137 8.73 32.19 -34.93
CA VAL A 137 9.27 33.53 -35.20
C VAL A 137 10.42 33.45 -36.22
N ALA A 138 11.36 32.53 -36.05
CA ALA A 138 12.47 32.34 -36.98
C ALA A 138 11.98 31.90 -38.38
N TYR A 139 10.94 31.07 -38.44
CA TYR A 139 10.31 30.64 -39.68
C TYR A 139 9.69 31.82 -40.42
N LEU A 140 8.87 32.64 -39.75
CA LEU A 140 8.25 33.84 -40.34
C LEU A 140 9.28 34.84 -40.87
N TYR A 141 10.40 35.00 -40.16
CA TYR A 141 11.49 35.88 -40.63
C TYR A 141 12.25 35.32 -41.84
N ARG A 142 12.22 34.02 -42.12
CA ARG A 142 12.93 33.40 -43.25
C ARG A 142 12.03 33.16 -44.47
N THR A 143 10.74 32.96 -44.24
CA THR A 143 9.76 32.66 -45.29
C THR A 143 9.20 33.96 -45.89
N SER A 144 8.85 33.91 -47.18
CA SER A 144 8.18 35.02 -47.88
C SER A 144 6.83 34.54 -48.41
N PRO A 145 5.71 35.22 -48.12
CA PRO A 145 4.39 34.82 -48.62
C PRO A 145 4.28 34.87 -50.15
N LEU A 146 5.15 35.62 -50.84
CA LEU A 146 5.20 35.67 -52.31
C LEU A 146 5.60 34.33 -52.96
N HIS A 147 6.11 33.38 -52.18
CA HIS A 147 6.55 32.06 -52.64
C HIS A 147 5.61 30.93 -52.21
N LEU A 148 4.53 31.26 -51.52
CA LEU A 148 3.54 30.34 -50.99
C LEU A 148 2.24 30.49 -51.79
N ASP A 149 1.42 29.45 -51.80
CA ASP A 149 0.06 29.58 -52.29
C ASP A 149 -0.86 30.21 -51.22
N ASP A 150 -2.07 30.64 -51.64
CA ASP A 150 -3.02 31.31 -50.75
C ASP A 150 -3.42 30.41 -49.55
N ALA A 151 -3.48 29.10 -49.73
CA ALA A 151 -3.87 28.16 -48.67
C ALA A 151 -2.75 27.98 -47.63
N GLU A 152 -1.49 27.92 -48.06
CA GLU A 152 -0.32 27.89 -47.19
C GLU A 152 -0.19 29.19 -46.36
N VAL A 153 -0.50 30.34 -46.97
CA VAL A 153 -0.51 31.64 -46.27
C VAL A 153 -1.61 31.68 -45.20
N GLU A 154 -2.81 31.19 -45.50
CA GLU A 154 -3.92 31.11 -44.53
C GLU A 154 -3.61 30.14 -43.38
N ASP A 155 -3.04 28.96 -43.66
CA ASP A 155 -2.68 27.96 -42.64
C ASP A 155 -1.59 28.48 -41.69
N ILE A 156 -0.52 29.07 -42.23
CA ILE A 156 0.54 29.72 -41.43
C ILE A 156 -0.05 30.89 -40.63
N GLY A 157 -0.84 31.73 -41.29
CA GLY A 157 -1.44 32.92 -40.68
C GLY A 157 -2.35 32.60 -39.51
N SER A 158 -3.31 31.69 -39.71
CA SER A 158 -4.22 31.23 -38.67
C SER A 158 -3.47 30.55 -37.51
N GLY A 159 -2.46 29.73 -37.82
CA GLY A 159 -1.61 29.10 -36.81
C GLY A 159 -0.81 30.09 -35.95
N VAL A 160 -0.36 31.22 -36.52
CA VAL A 160 0.36 32.28 -35.81
C VAL A 160 -0.59 33.16 -35.01
N LEU A 161 -1.75 33.53 -35.58
CA LEU A 161 -2.78 34.28 -34.87
C LEU A 161 -3.28 33.53 -33.63
N GLY A 162 -3.48 32.22 -33.75
CA GLY A 162 -3.75 31.34 -32.61
C GLY A 162 -2.67 31.48 -31.54
N ARG A 163 -1.38 31.36 -31.90
CA ARG A 163 -0.27 31.51 -30.94
C ARG A 163 -0.15 32.89 -30.30
N ILE A 164 -0.47 33.97 -31.04
CA ILE A 164 -0.53 35.32 -30.47
C ILE A 164 -1.60 35.36 -29.38
N GLU A 165 -2.78 34.80 -29.65
CA GLU A 165 -3.85 34.72 -28.68
C GLU A 165 -3.52 33.80 -27.51
N ASP A 166 -2.91 32.63 -27.74
CA ASP A 166 -2.40 31.73 -26.70
C ASP A 166 -1.47 32.48 -25.75
N ALA A 167 -0.44 33.14 -26.30
CA ALA A 167 0.55 33.88 -25.53
C ALA A 167 -0.09 35.03 -24.74
N PHE A 168 -1.06 35.73 -25.34
CA PHE A 168 -1.79 36.79 -24.67
C PHE A 168 -2.65 36.29 -23.50
N LEU A 169 -3.48 35.26 -23.73
CA LEU A 169 -4.39 34.71 -22.71
C LEU A 169 -3.65 34.04 -21.55
N THR A 170 -2.43 33.57 -21.77
CA THR A 170 -1.59 32.94 -20.75
C THR A 170 -0.64 33.92 -20.04
N GLY A 171 -0.63 35.20 -20.43
CA GLY A 171 0.18 36.24 -19.79
C GLY A 171 1.59 36.42 -20.33
N HIS A 172 1.96 35.72 -21.40
CA HIS A 172 3.22 35.91 -22.12
C HIS A 172 3.13 37.06 -23.13
N PHE A 173 2.89 38.27 -22.63
CA PHE A 173 2.64 39.46 -23.47
C PHE A 173 3.81 39.79 -24.42
N GLU A 174 5.06 39.59 -23.99
CA GLU A 174 6.26 39.79 -24.82
C GLU A 174 6.33 38.79 -25.98
N ALA A 175 5.93 37.53 -25.74
CA ALA A 175 5.87 36.51 -26.79
C ALA A 175 4.78 36.85 -27.81
N ALA A 176 3.60 37.30 -27.35
CA ALA A 176 2.53 37.78 -28.22
C ALA A 176 2.98 38.97 -29.09
N ALA A 177 3.65 39.96 -28.48
CA ALA A 177 4.19 41.12 -29.20
C ALA A 177 5.26 40.73 -30.24
N THR A 178 6.14 39.77 -29.90
CA THR A 178 7.17 39.27 -30.80
C THR A 178 6.58 38.50 -31.99
N LEU A 179 5.57 37.66 -31.75
CA LEU A 179 4.84 36.95 -32.79
C LEU A 179 4.08 37.93 -33.71
N MET A 180 3.46 38.97 -33.14
CA MET A 180 2.82 40.04 -33.92
C MET A 180 3.82 40.76 -34.81
N ASP A 181 5.01 41.09 -34.32
CA ASP A 181 6.05 41.76 -35.11
C ASP A 181 6.61 40.87 -36.23
N ALA A 182 6.80 39.58 -35.94
CA ALA A 182 7.22 38.59 -36.92
C ALA A 182 6.17 38.42 -38.02
N LEU A 183 4.88 38.34 -37.65
CA LEU A 183 3.76 38.25 -38.59
C LEU A 183 3.63 39.52 -39.43
N LEU A 184 3.71 40.71 -38.83
CA LEU A 184 3.69 41.98 -39.55
C LEU A 184 4.84 42.07 -40.56
N THR A 185 6.03 41.60 -40.19
CA THR A 185 7.19 41.55 -41.10
C THR A 185 6.96 40.59 -42.26
N PHE A 186 6.34 39.43 -42.00
CA PHE A 186 5.94 38.47 -43.03
C PHE A 186 4.92 39.08 -44.00
N LEU A 187 3.88 39.74 -43.49
CA LEU A 187 2.82 40.40 -44.27
C LEU A 187 3.35 41.56 -45.12
N ARG A 188 4.29 42.36 -44.60
CA ARG A 188 4.97 43.43 -45.37
C ARG A 188 5.68 42.90 -46.61
N ARG A 189 6.30 41.72 -46.52
CA ARG A 189 6.96 41.08 -47.68
C ARG A 189 5.96 40.60 -48.72
N GLY A 190 4.73 40.27 -48.30
CA GLY A 190 3.61 39.93 -49.17
C GLY A 190 2.98 41.11 -49.91
N GLN A 191 3.42 42.34 -49.61
CA GLN A 191 2.95 43.57 -50.27
C GLN A 191 1.43 43.77 -50.17
N SER A 192 0.84 43.48 -48.99
CA SER A 192 -0.58 43.74 -48.75
C SER A 192 -0.94 45.20 -49.02
N SER A 193 -2.07 45.41 -49.68
CA SER A 193 -2.60 46.74 -49.99
C SER A 193 -3.26 47.42 -48.79
N LEU A 194 -3.52 46.68 -47.71
CA LEU A 194 -4.19 47.13 -46.49
C LEU A 194 -3.23 47.69 -45.42
N LEU A 195 -1.92 47.44 -45.56
CA LEU A 195 -0.89 47.97 -44.66
C LEU A 195 -0.58 49.45 -44.97
N SER A 196 -1.54 50.33 -44.69
CA SER A 196 -1.33 51.78 -44.72
C SER A 196 -0.45 52.24 -43.55
N ALA A 197 0.12 53.45 -43.64
CA ALA A 197 0.90 54.01 -42.54
C ALA A 197 0.08 54.14 -41.24
N GLU A 198 -1.23 54.39 -41.34
CA GLU A 198 -2.13 54.48 -40.20
C GLU A 198 -2.37 53.11 -39.55
N VAL A 199 -2.61 52.07 -40.36
CA VAL A 199 -2.77 50.67 -39.88
C VAL A 199 -1.48 50.17 -39.25
N GLU A 200 -0.33 50.39 -39.89
CA GLU A 200 0.96 49.99 -39.33
C GLU A 200 1.28 50.72 -38.02
N THR A 201 0.94 52.00 -37.91
CA THR A 201 1.12 52.76 -36.66
C THR A 201 0.22 52.20 -35.56
N ALA A 202 -1.05 51.91 -35.87
CA ALA A 202 -1.98 51.31 -34.92
C ALA A 202 -1.50 49.94 -34.42
N LEU A 203 -1.04 49.06 -35.31
CA LEU A 203 -0.48 47.75 -34.96
C LEU A 203 0.81 47.87 -34.14
N ALA A 204 1.68 48.83 -34.46
CA ALA A 204 2.90 49.10 -33.71
C ALA A 204 2.59 49.62 -32.29
N ASP A 205 1.53 50.40 -32.11
CA ASP A 205 1.10 50.86 -30.80
C ASP A 205 0.49 49.73 -29.94
N VAL A 206 -0.29 48.81 -30.55
CA VAL A 206 -0.78 47.61 -29.83
C VAL A 206 0.39 46.74 -29.37
N ARG A 207 1.37 46.50 -30.25
CA ARG A 207 2.62 45.82 -29.88
C ARG A 207 3.32 46.52 -28.71
N ARG A 208 3.47 47.85 -28.77
CA ARG A 208 4.11 48.64 -27.70
C ARG A 208 3.38 48.52 -26.37
N ILE A 209 2.04 48.43 -26.39
CA ILE A 209 1.24 48.18 -25.19
C ILE A 209 1.54 46.80 -24.62
N LEU A 210 1.61 45.76 -25.45
CA LEU A 210 1.97 44.40 -24.99
C LEU A 210 3.40 44.31 -24.46
N ASP A 211 4.35 45.05 -25.03
CA ASP A 211 5.74 45.16 -24.56
C ASP A 211 5.89 46.02 -23.28
N THR A 212 4.81 46.68 -22.82
CA THR A 212 4.88 47.54 -21.62
C THR A 212 4.80 46.69 -20.35
N ALA A 213 5.92 46.60 -19.62
CA ALA A 213 5.96 45.94 -18.32
C ALA A 213 5.21 46.76 -17.24
N PHE A 214 4.43 46.06 -16.41
CA PHE A 214 3.82 46.58 -15.19
C PHE A 214 4.27 45.73 -13.98
N HIS A 215 4.43 46.37 -12.83
CA HIS A 215 5.03 45.75 -11.63
C HIS A 215 4.16 45.84 -10.37
N ASP A 216 3.09 46.63 -10.43
CA ASP A 216 2.12 46.80 -9.35
C ASP A 216 0.71 47.08 -9.90
N SER A 217 -0.29 47.05 -9.01
CA SER A 217 -1.70 47.29 -9.35
C SER A 217 -1.92 48.68 -9.97
N ASP A 218 -1.18 49.69 -9.49
CA ASP A 218 -1.32 51.06 -9.97
C ASP A 218 -0.81 51.23 -11.40
N SER A 219 0.34 50.65 -11.75
CA SER A 219 0.91 50.66 -13.09
C SER A 219 0.06 49.85 -14.06
N HIS A 220 -0.49 48.70 -13.63
CA HIS A 220 -1.46 47.95 -14.44
C HIS A 220 -2.69 48.81 -14.79
N GLN A 221 -3.35 49.40 -13.80
CA GLN A 221 -4.58 50.15 -14.01
C GLN A 221 -4.35 51.50 -14.70
N ASN A 222 -3.36 52.28 -14.25
CA ASN A 222 -3.17 53.66 -14.67
C ASN A 222 -2.31 53.81 -15.92
N VAL A 223 -1.44 52.83 -16.22
CA VAL A 223 -0.55 52.89 -17.39
C VAL A 223 -1.04 51.92 -18.44
N TRP A 224 -1.10 50.62 -18.14
CA TRP A 224 -1.37 49.60 -19.15
C TRP A 224 -2.82 49.65 -19.66
N VAL A 225 -3.80 49.54 -18.76
CA VAL A 225 -5.23 49.55 -19.09
C VAL A 225 -5.67 50.90 -19.67
N ARG A 226 -5.13 52.02 -19.17
CA ARG A 226 -5.42 53.35 -19.71
C ARG A 226 -4.87 53.51 -21.13
N SER A 227 -3.67 53.00 -21.41
CA SER A 227 -3.07 53.06 -22.75
C SER A 227 -3.86 52.21 -23.75
N ALA A 228 -4.29 51.01 -23.36
CA ALA A 228 -5.15 50.18 -24.19
C ALA A 228 -6.50 50.85 -24.50
N ASN A 229 -7.13 51.47 -23.50
CA ASN A 229 -8.38 52.22 -23.69
C ASN A 229 -8.20 53.43 -24.63
N ALA A 230 -7.11 54.18 -24.48
CA ALA A 230 -6.80 55.31 -25.37
C ALA A 230 -6.59 54.81 -26.81
N GLN A 231 -5.82 53.73 -26.99
CA GLN A 231 -5.57 53.14 -28.30
C GLN A 231 -6.84 52.59 -28.94
N LEU A 232 -7.72 51.97 -28.15
CA LEU A 232 -9.01 51.49 -28.63
C LEU A 232 -9.91 52.64 -29.09
N GLN A 233 -9.85 53.81 -28.44
CA GLN A 233 -10.63 54.98 -28.89
C GLN A 233 -10.05 55.62 -30.16
N GLU A 234 -8.71 55.68 -30.27
CA GLU A 234 -8.01 56.31 -31.39
C GLU A 234 -8.03 55.45 -32.66
N SER A 235 -7.77 54.15 -32.52
CA SER A 235 -7.48 53.26 -33.66
C SER A 235 -8.61 52.29 -34.02
N ARG A 236 -9.74 52.28 -33.31
CA ARG A 236 -10.84 51.31 -33.56
C ARG A 236 -11.36 51.37 -34.99
N ASN A 237 -11.55 52.55 -35.58
CA ASN A 237 -12.06 52.65 -36.94
C ASN A 237 -11.04 52.17 -37.97
N THR A 238 -9.76 52.45 -37.73
CA THR A 238 -8.64 52.04 -38.58
C THR A 238 -8.42 50.53 -38.54
N LEU A 239 -8.54 49.90 -37.36
CA LEU A 239 -8.36 48.46 -37.18
C LEU A 239 -9.60 47.65 -37.57
N MET A 240 -10.82 48.16 -37.36
CA MET A 240 -12.06 47.44 -37.74
C MET A 240 -12.39 47.55 -39.23
N ASN A 241 -11.90 48.59 -39.92
CA ASN A 241 -12.14 48.81 -41.35
C ASN A 241 -10.83 49.19 -42.08
N PRO A 242 -9.80 48.32 -42.09
CA PRO A 242 -8.50 48.63 -42.70
C PRO A 242 -8.61 48.85 -44.22
N SER A 243 -9.66 48.34 -44.85
CA SER A 243 -9.97 48.51 -46.28
C SER A 243 -10.72 49.81 -46.62
N GLY A 244 -11.10 50.63 -45.64
CA GLY A 244 -11.75 51.94 -45.87
C GLY A 244 -13.19 51.88 -46.42
N GLY A 245 -13.82 50.70 -46.46
CA GLY A 245 -15.18 50.47 -46.94
C GLY A 245 -15.37 49.07 -47.53
N PRO A 246 -16.60 48.69 -47.98
CA PRO A 246 -16.86 47.35 -48.52
C PRO A 246 -16.13 47.17 -49.85
N SER A 247 -14.99 46.47 -49.82
CA SER A 247 -14.17 46.15 -50.98
C SER A 247 -14.72 44.91 -51.72
N SER A 248 -15.20 45.10 -52.94
CA SER A 248 -15.80 44.05 -53.80
C SER A 248 -14.81 43.44 -54.81
N GLY A 249 -13.51 43.39 -54.50
CA GLY A 249 -12.47 42.83 -55.36
C GLY A 249 -11.96 41.47 -54.86
N ASN A 250 -11.35 40.66 -55.73
CA ASN A 250 -10.66 39.42 -55.36
C ASN A 250 -9.63 39.71 -54.25
N ARG A 251 -9.96 39.30 -53.02
CA ARG A 251 -9.10 39.46 -51.84
C ARG A 251 -7.94 38.47 -51.92
N SER A 252 -6.72 38.94 -51.65
CA SER A 252 -5.57 38.06 -51.49
C SER A 252 -5.56 37.44 -50.08
N ALA A 253 -4.99 36.24 -49.92
CA ALA A 253 -4.83 35.61 -48.60
C ALA A 253 -4.04 36.50 -47.62
N VAL A 254 -3.07 37.26 -48.14
CA VAL A 254 -2.27 38.22 -47.35
C VAL A 254 -3.14 39.38 -46.85
N ASP A 255 -4.05 39.91 -47.68
CA ASP A 255 -4.97 40.98 -47.26
C ASP A 255 -5.98 40.47 -46.21
N ALA A 256 -6.51 39.25 -46.37
CA ALA A 256 -7.37 38.62 -45.37
C ALA A 256 -6.65 38.46 -44.02
N LEU A 257 -5.40 38.00 -44.03
CA LEU A 257 -4.60 37.83 -42.83
C LEU A 257 -4.24 39.17 -42.14
N VAL A 258 -4.14 40.28 -42.89
CA VAL A 258 -4.03 41.63 -42.31
C VAL A 258 -5.32 42.04 -41.61
N GLU A 259 -6.49 41.77 -42.21
CA GLU A 259 -7.79 42.01 -41.57
C GLU A 259 -7.92 41.20 -40.28
N ASP A 260 -7.52 39.92 -40.30
CA ASP A 260 -7.56 39.03 -39.12
C ASP A 260 -6.60 39.48 -38.02
N LEU A 261 -5.37 39.89 -38.37
CA LEU A 261 -4.43 40.46 -37.40
C LEU A 261 -4.98 41.75 -36.77
N CYS A 262 -5.63 42.61 -37.56
CA CYS A 262 -6.26 43.81 -37.03
C CYS A 262 -7.42 43.47 -36.10
N ALA A 263 -8.25 42.48 -36.44
CA ALA A 263 -9.34 41.98 -35.59
C ALA A 263 -8.80 41.42 -34.26
N THR A 264 -7.79 40.55 -34.31
CA THR A 264 -7.13 40.02 -33.10
C THR A 264 -6.55 41.14 -32.23
N CYS A 265 -5.98 42.19 -32.82
CA CYS A 265 -5.48 43.34 -32.06
C CYS A 265 -6.61 44.13 -31.37
N VAL A 266 -7.77 44.26 -32.02
CA VAL A 266 -8.95 44.88 -31.41
C VAL A 266 -9.47 44.03 -30.24
N ASP A 267 -9.52 42.70 -30.41
CA ASP A 267 -9.91 41.77 -29.36
C ASP A 267 -8.96 41.87 -28.16
N VAL A 268 -7.64 41.85 -28.40
CA VAL A 268 -6.61 42.06 -27.36
C VAL A 268 -6.84 43.37 -26.61
N LEU A 269 -7.02 44.49 -27.31
CA LEU A 269 -7.27 45.79 -26.68
C LEU A 269 -8.55 45.79 -25.84
N ILE A 270 -9.62 45.16 -26.33
CA ILE A 270 -10.89 45.00 -25.62
C ILE A 270 -10.69 44.18 -24.35
N LEU A 271 -9.98 43.05 -24.41
CA LEU A 271 -9.77 42.18 -23.26
C LEU A 271 -8.94 42.87 -22.15
N ILE A 272 -7.98 43.72 -22.52
CA ILE A 272 -7.22 44.55 -21.57
C ILE A 272 -8.15 45.51 -20.80
N THR A 273 -9.33 45.87 -21.32
CA THR A 273 -10.28 46.76 -20.63
C THR A 273 -11.00 46.11 -19.43
N LYS A 274 -10.70 44.85 -19.11
CA LYS A 274 -11.22 44.08 -17.96
C LYS A 274 -12.70 43.71 -18.06
N ASP A 275 -13.21 43.46 -19.25
CA ASP A 275 -14.54 42.90 -19.46
C ASP A 275 -14.50 41.37 -19.29
N ALA A 276 -14.88 40.88 -18.11
CA ALA A 276 -14.87 39.45 -17.78
C ALA A 276 -15.79 38.63 -18.67
N THR A 277 -16.97 39.16 -19.02
CA THR A 277 -17.93 38.47 -19.89
C THR A 277 -17.32 38.22 -21.27
N ARG A 278 -16.67 39.23 -21.84
CA ARG A 278 -15.94 39.08 -23.12
C ARG A 278 -14.75 38.14 -23.02
N LEU A 279 -14.03 38.15 -21.90
CA LEU A 279 -12.91 37.23 -21.70
C LEU A 279 -13.39 35.77 -21.68
N VAL A 280 -14.52 35.50 -21.01
CA VAL A 280 -15.17 34.19 -21.00
C VAL A 280 -15.63 33.80 -22.40
N GLU A 281 -16.36 34.68 -23.08
CA GLU A 281 -16.83 34.45 -24.46
C GLU A 281 -15.66 34.13 -25.38
N ARG A 282 -14.59 34.92 -25.32
CA ARG A 282 -13.41 34.70 -26.16
C ARG A 282 -12.70 33.40 -25.84
N CYS A 283 -12.52 33.07 -24.56
CA CYS A 283 -11.96 31.79 -24.19
C CYS A 283 -12.82 30.64 -24.74
N ARG A 284 -14.15 30.72 -24.68
CA ARG A 284 -15.05 29.69 -25.25
C ARG A 284 -14.93 29.59 -26.78
N GLU A 285 -14.96 30.71 -27.49
CA GLU A 285 -14.78 30.77 -28.95
C GLU A 285 -13.47 30.11 -29.38
N SER A 286 -12.40 30.34 -28.62
CA SER A 286 -11.06 29.78 -28.87
C SER A 286 -10.85 28.38 -28.30
N ARG A 287 -11.93 27.68 -27.89
CA ARG A 287 -11.89 26.33 -27.29
C ARG A 287 -10.96 26.22 -26.08
N ARG A 288 -11.00 27.30 -25.29
CA ARG A 288 -10.67 27.51 -23.88
C ARG A 288 -11.10 26.40 -22.93
N SER A 289 -10.19 25.79 -22.18
CA SER A 289 -10.59 25.19 -20.91
C SER A 289 -10.92 26.28 -19.88
N ALA A 290 -11.80 25.99 -18.92
CA ALA A 290 -12.07 26.94 -17.85
C ALA A 290 -10.82 27.28 -17.03
N VAL A 291 -9.84 26.38 -16.95
CA VAL A 291 -8.56 26.65 -16.28
C VAL A 291 -7.70 27.64 -17.06
N ASP A 292 -7.76 27.63 -18.39
CA ASP A 292 -7.10 28.67 -19.20
C ASP A 292 -7.76 30.05 -18.97
N PHE A 293 -9.08 30.08 -18.74
CA PHE A 293 -9.78 31.31 -18.31
C PHE A 293 -9.34 31.80 -16.92
N LEU A 294 -9.14 30.89 -15.95
CA LEU A 294 -8.55 31.24 -14.65
C LEU A 294 -7.19 31.94 -14.81
N VAL A 295 -6.34 31.41 -15.69
CA VAL A 295 -5.02 31.99 -15.98
C VAL A 295 -5.18 33.37 -16.63
N ALA A 296 -6.13 33.52 -17.57
CA ALA A 296 -6.39 34.81 -18.21
C ALA A 296 -6.92 35.87 -17.22
N ILE A 297 -7.77 35.49 -16.25
CA ILE A 297 -8.15 36.39 -15.14
C ILE A 297 -6.90 36.85 -14.40
N CYS A 298 -6.02 35.90 -14.04
CA CYS A 298 -4.81 36.17 -13.27
C CYS A 298 -3.78 36.98 -14.06
N ALA A 299 -3.67 36.82 -15.38
CA ALA A 299 -2.68 37.52 -16.19
C ALA A 299 -3.16 38.92 -16.62
N ILE A 300 -4.42 39.04 -17.04
CA ILE A 300 -4.93 40.23 -17.75
C ILE A 300 -5.77 41.09 -16.82
N MET A 301 -6.77 40.51 -16.16
CA MET A 301 -7.78 41.26 -15.41
C MET A 301 -7.27 41.74 -14.05
N GLU A 302 -6.71 40.81 -13.28
CA GLU A 302 -6.37 40.98 -11.87
C GLU A 302 -4.97 40.42 -11.56
N PRO A 303 -3.88 40.97 -12.12
CA PRO A 303 -2.51 40.44 -11.95
C PRO A 303 -1.89 40.64 -10.57
N TYR A 304 -2.59 41.30 -9.66
CA TYR A 304 -2.16 41.54 -8.27
C TYR A 304 -3.27 41.19 -7.27
N ALA A 305 -4.09 40.19 -7.57
CA ALA A 305 -5.19 39.79 -6.70
C ALA A 305 -4.79 38.76 -5.64
N THR A 306 -5.53 38.79 -4.54
CA THR A 306 -5.53 37.74 -3.52
C THR A 306 -6.28 36.51 -4.02
N LEU A 307 -6.05 35.35 -3.39
CA LEU A 307 -6.71 34.11 -3.78
C LEU A 307 -8.24 34.22 -3.72
N SER A 308 -8.77 34.86 -2.67
CA SER A 308 -10.22 35.08 -2.50
C SER A 308 -10.85 35.90 -3.64
N ARG A 309 -10.13 36.91 -4.15
CA ARG A 309 -10.60 37.75 -5.25
C ARG A 309 -10.61 36.97 -6.57
N VAL A 310 -9.56 36.20 -6.83
CA VAL A 310 -9.48 35.33 -8.01
C VAL A 310 -10.59 34.28 -7.98
N ALA A 311 -10.78 33.60 -6.84
CA ALA A 311 -11.81 32.58 -6.67
C ALA A 311 -13.23 33.13 -6.90
N ALA A 312 -13.53 34.34 -6.40
CA ALA A 312 -14.83 34.96 -6.59
C ALA A 312 -15.16 35.25 -8.05
N ILE A 313 -14.19 35.80 -8.81
CA ILE A 313 -14.36 36.06 -10.25
C ILE A 313 -14.51 34.74 -11.00
N TYR A 314 -13.65 33.76 -10.71
CA TYR A 314 -13.72 32.47 -11.38
C TYR A 314 -15.07 31.77 -11.17
N ALA A 315 -15.56 31.76 -9.93
CA ALA A 315 -16.85 31.14 -9.57
C ALA A 315 -18.06 31.79 -10.26
N GLU A 316 -18.02 33.10 -10.52
CA GLU A 316 -19.10 33.83 -11.19
C GLU A 316 -19.35 33.33 -12.62
N TYR A 317 -18.31 32.89 -13.32
CA TYR A 317 -18.38 32.56 -14.75
C TYR A 317 -18.18 31.08 -15.08
N VAL A 318 -17.54 30.29 -14.20
CA VAL A 318 -17.25 28.87 -14.46
C VAL A 318 -18.52 28.01 -14.48
N GLY A 319 -19.56 28.36 -13.71
CA GLY A 319 -20.80 27.59 -13.63
C GLY A 319 -21.59 27.51 -14.95
N GLU A 320 -21.32 28.41 -15.90
CA GLU A 320 -21.93 28.44 -17.22
C GLU A 320 -21.11 27.71 -18.29
N TRP A 321 -19.89 27.27 -17.97
CA TRP A 321 -18.99 26.61 -18.93
C TRP A 321 -19.57 25.28 -19.45
N ASP A 322 -20.32 24.57 -18.62
CA ASP A 322 -20.91 23.26 -18.94
C ASP A 322 -22.23 23.32 -19.74
N ASN A 323 -22.89 24.49 -19.82
CA ASN A 323 -24.19 24.62 -20.45
C ASN A 323 -24.12 24.94 -21.96
N TYR A 324 -22.95 25.33 -22.47
CA TYR A 324 -22.80 25.85 -23.84
C TYR A 324 -22.63 24.74 -24.90
N ASP A 325 -22.13 23.55 -24.52
CA ASP A 325 -21.86 22.45 -25.45
C ASP A 325 -23.06 21.54 -25.76
N ASN A 326 -24.25 21.83 -25.22
CA ASN A 326 -25.44 21.00 -25.46
C ASN A 326 -26.21 21.37 -26.75
N ASP A 327 -25.90 22.48 -27.42
CA ASP A 327 -26.76 23.03 -28.48
C ASP A 327 -26.21 22.91 -29.92
N ASP A 328 -24.99 22.40 -30.16
CA ASP A 328 -24.51 22.20 -31.54
C ASP A 328 -23.90 20.81 -31.84
N ASP A 329 -24.24 20.36 -33.04
CA ASP A 329 -24.18 19.01 -33.61
C ASP A 329 -22.77 18.35 -33.60
N ARG A 330 -22.73 17.07 -33.18
CA ARG A 330 -21.72 16.00 -33.45
C ARG A 330 -20.42 15.94 -32.62
N SER A 331 -20.40 14.89 -31.78
CA SER A 331 -19.39 13.81 -31.76
C SER A 331 -17.92 14.26 -31.78
N TYR A 332 -17.23 14.16 -30.64
CA TYR A 332 -15.96 13.43 -30.49
C TYR A 332 -15.48 13.39 -29.02
N ASN A 333 -15.33 12.17 -28.48
CA ASN A 333 -14.33 11.72 -27.49
C ASN A 333 -14.45 12.00 -25.98
N ASP A 334 -13.87 11.05 -25.24
CA ASP A 334 -13.57 10.96 -23.80
C ASP A 334 -13.00 12.22 -23.10
N SER A 335 -12.81 13.34 -23.80
CA SER A 335 -12.16 14.56 -23.27
C SER A 335 -13.07 15.49 -22.47
N GLU A 336 -14.39 15.51 -22.71
CA GLU A 336 -15.31 16.45 -22.05
C GLU A 336 -15.59 16.08 -20.57
N GLU A 337 -15.77 14.79 -20.26
CA GLU A 337 -15.91 14.31 -18.87
C GLU A 337 -14.61 14.48 -18.08
N ASP A 338 -13.46 14.36 -18.78
CA ASP A 338 -12.12 14.54 -18.23
C ASP A 338 -11.80 16.01 -17.88
N GLU A 339 -12.49 17.00 -18.45
CA GLU A 339 -12.30 18.41 -18.09
C GLU A 339 -13.21 18.85 -16.93
N ARG A 340 -14.43 18.30 -16.81
CA ARG A 340 -15.39 18.68 -15.77
C ARG A 340 -14.92 18.42 -14.36
N TRP A 341 -14.44 17.20 -14.07
CA TRP A 341 -13.95 16.86 -12.73
C TRP A 341 -12.74 17.72 -12.34
N TYR A 342 -11.88 18.01 -13.31
CA TYR A 342 -10.66 18.78 -13.13
C TYR A 342 -10.99 20.24 -12.79
N CYS A 343 -11.92 20.86 -13.51
CA CYS A 343 -12.38 22.23 -13.24
C CYS A 343 -13.03 22.34 -11.85
N ALA A 344 -13.92 21.40 -11.51
CA ALA A 344 -14.56 21.36 -10.19
C ALA A 344 -13.52 21.17 -9.06
N ALA A 345 -12.48 20.36 -9.29
CA ALA A 345 -11.40 20.17 -8.32
C ALA A 345 -10.53 21.44 -8.16
N VAL A 346 -10.21 22.13 -9.26
CA VAL A 346 -9.50 23.43 -9.23
C VAL A 346 -10.30 24.46 -8.46
N GLN A 347 -11.62 24.56 -8.71
CA GLN A 347 -12.50 25.45 -7.97
C GLN A 347 -12.49 25.15 -6.46
N ALA A 348 -12.61 23.88 -6.07
CA ALA A 348 -12.60 23.48 -4.66
C ALA A 348 -11.30 23.86 -3.93
N VAL A 349 -10.17 23.89 -4.64
CA VAL A 349 -8.85 24.30 -4.12
C VAL A 349 -8.70 25.83 -4.11
N LEU A 350 -9.23 26.54 -5.10
CA LEU A 350 -9.23 28.01 -5.17
C LEU A 350 -10.01 28.65 -4.01
N GLU A 351 -11.13 28.05 -3.60
CA GLU A 351 -12.01 28.54 -2.54
C GLU A 351 -11.41 28.40 -1.12
N VAL A 352 -10.19 27.88 -0.99
CA VAL A 352 -9.57 27.67 0.32
C VAL A 352 -9.16 29.01 0.93
N GLU A 353 -9.60 29.25 2.17
CA GLU A 353 -9.27 30.47 2.92
C GLU A 353 -8.08 30.31 3.89
N SER A 354 -7.71 29.07 4.22
CA SER A 354 -6.68 28.76 5.21
C SER A 354 -5.99 27.43 4.95
N LEU A 355 -4.79 27.23 5.52
CA LEU A 355 -4.09 25.95 5.45
C LEU A 355 -4.97 24.79 5.97
N THR A 356 -5.64 24.95 7.10
CA THR A 356 -6.54 23.92 7.64
C THR A 356 -7.74 23.65 6.75
N GLY A 357 -8.28 24.67 6.07
CA GLY A 357 -9.35 24.53 5.08
C GLY A 357 -8.96 23.68 3.87
N MET A 358 -7.67 23.48 3.61
CA MET A 358 -7.19 22.55 2.59
C MET A 358 -7.59 21.10 2.88
N VAL A 359 -7.80 20.72 4.15
CA VAL A 359 -8.24 19.36 4.52
C VAL A 359 -9.62 19.06 3.93
N ASP A 360 -10.57 19.98 4.11
CA ASP A 360 -11.94 19.85 3.57
C ASP A 360 -11.95 19.98 2.04
N ALA A 361 -11.09 20.84 1.48
CA ALA A 361 -10.92 20.91 0.04
C ALA A 361 -10.41 19.58 -0.56
N MET A 362 -9.46 18.91 0.11
CA MET A 362 -8.98 17.60 -0.33
C MET A 362 -10.04 16.50 -0.21
N GLU A 363 -10.94 16.58 0.78
CA GLU A 363 -12.11 15.70 0.84
C GLU A 363 -13.05 15.93 -0.35
N ARG A 364 -13.35 17.20 -0.67
CA ARG A 364 -14.14 17.56 -1.87
C ARG A 364 -13.48 17.08 -3.16
N VAL A 365 -12.18 17.30 -3.33
CA VAL A 365 -11.42 16.87 -4.52
C VAL A 365 -11.44 15.34 -4.68
N ALA A 366 -11.26 14.59 -3.59
CA ALA A 366 -11.36 13.13 -3.62
C ALA A 366 -12.77 12.67 -4.02
N GLN A 367 -13.82 13.30 -3.50
CA GLN A 367 -15.20 12.98 -3.83
C GLN A 367 -15.55 13.33 -5.28
N ILE A 368 -15.11 14.49 -5.79
CA ILE A 368 -15.30 14.93 -7.18
C ILE A 368 -14.68 13.90 -8.13
N SER A 369 -13.42 13.52 -7.90
CA SER A 369 -12.73 12.52 -8.71
C SER A 369 -13.42 11.16 -8.64
N PHE A 370 -13.86 10.73 -7.46
CA PHE A 370 -14.57 9.46 -7.30
C PHE A 370 -15.95 9.44 -8.00
N ASN A 371 -16.69 10.55 -7.98
CA ASN A 371 -17.98 10.64 -8.67
C ASN A 371 -17.80 10.60 -10.19
N ALA A 372 -16.80 11.31 -10.71
CA ALA A 372 -16.41 11.21 -12.12
C ALA A 372 -16.02 9.77 -12.49
N SER A 373 -15.35 9.08 -11.57
CA SER A 373 -14.98 7.67 -11.72
C SER A 373 -16.16 6.70 -11.85
N LEU A 374 -17.24 6.92 -11.12
CA LEU A 374 -18.43 6.06 -11.23
C LEU A 374 -19.16 6.23 -12.57
N GLN A 375 -19.17 7.44 -13.12
CA GLN A 375 -19.85 7.75 -14.39
C GLN A 375 -19.11 7.19 -15.60
N GLY A 376 -17.77 7.24 -15.60
CA GLY A 376 -16.95 6.64 -16.68
C GLY A 376 -16.96 5.09 -16.70
N GLY A 377 -17.05 4.45 -15.54
CA GLY A 377 -17.03 2.99 -15.41
C GLY A 377 -18.27 2.26 -15.98
N GLU A 378 -19.43 2.93 -16.03
CA GLU A 378 -20.65 2.36 -16.64
C GLU A 378 -20.57 2.31 -18.19
N ARG A 379 -19.76 3.19 -18.80
CA ARG A 379 -19.54 3.22 -20.26
C ARG A 379 -18.50 2.21 -20.75
N GLU A 380 -17.40 2.00 -20.03
CA GLU A 380 -16.39 0.99 -20.39
C GLU A 380 -16.96 -0.44 -20.36
N ALA A 381 -17.93 -0.72 -19.49
CA ALA A 381 -18.62 -2.01 -19.45
C ALA A 381 -19.55 -2.27 -20.66
N MET A 382 -19.85 -1.25 -21.47
CA MET A 382 -20.70 -1.33 -22.67
C MET A 382 -19.91 -1.43 -23.98
N LEU A 383 -18.59 -1.24 -23.99
CA LEU A 383 -17.77 -1.35 -25.18
C LEU A 383 -17.16 -2.76 -25.31
N PRO A 384 -17.37 -3.49 -26.44
CA PRO A 384 -16.69 -4.76 -26.65
C PRO A 384 -15.21 -4.50 -26.91
N ALA A 385 -14.34 -5.26 -26.22
CA ALA A 385 -12.89 -5.17 -26.35
C ALA A 385 -12.42 -5.26 -27.82
N PRO A 386 -11.33 -4.55 -28.22
CA PRO A 386 -10.84 -4.59 -29.59
C PRO A 386 -10.32 -5.99 -29.92
N SER A 387 -10.99 -6.67 -30.85
CA SER A 387 -10.54 -7.95 -31.37
C SER A 387 -9.23 -7.79 -32.13
N ALA A 388 -8.14 -8.28 -31.56
CA ALA A 388 -6.86 -8.43 -32.26
C ALA A 388 -7.02 -9.45 -33.40
N SER A 389 -6.91 -8.97 -34.64
CA SER A 389 -6.88 -9.80 -35.84
C SER A 389 -5.52 -10.48 -36.01
N GLY A 390 -5.48 -11.80 -35.91
CA GLY A 390 -4.33 -12.65 -36.26
C GLY A 390 -4.77 -14.07 -36.59
N ARG A 391 -4.67 -14.45 -37.87
CA ARG A 391 -5.09 -15.72 -38.50
C ARG A 391 -4.60 -17.00 -37.78
N GLY A 392 -5.44 -18.04 -37.75
CA GLY A 392 -4.98 -19.43 -37.63
C GLY A 392 -6.02 -20.50 -37.29
N THR A 393 -6.72 -21.00 -38.32
CA THR A 393 -7.27 -22.37 -38.48
C THR A 393 -8.26 -22.97 -37.45
N GLY A 394 -9.43 -23.37 -37.95
CA GLY A 394 -10.56 -23.89 -37.16
C GLY A 394 -10.35 -25.23 -36.45
N ALA A 395 -11.11 -25.45 -35.37
CA ALA A 395 -12.14 -26.49 -35.25
C ALA A 395 -12.69 -26.60 -33.81
N ALA A 396 -14.02 -26.59 -33.69
CA ALA A 396 -14.90 -27.21 -32.68
C ALA A 396 -14.76 -26.89 -31.17
N GLY A 397 -15.89 -26.49 -30.55
CA GLY A 397 -16.25 -26.95 -29.19
C GLY A 397 -16.79 -25.95 -28.17
N THR A 398 -18.12 -25.80 -28.16
CA THR A 398 -19.01 -25.68 -26.97
C THR A 398 -19.09 -24.36 -26.17
N GLN A 399 -20.27 -23.74 -26.30
CA GLN A 399 -20.84 -22.67 -25.46
C GLN A 399 -21.18 -23.13 -24.03
N GLY A 400 -21.11 -22.20 -23.07
CA GLY A 400 -21.71 -22.36 -21.75
C GLY A 400 -21.55 -21.10 -20.89
N GLY A 401 -22.41 -20.10 -21.11
CA GLY A 401 -22.46 -18.88 -20.29
C GLY A 401 -23.16 -19.11 -18.95
N SER A 402 -22.69 -18.45 -17.89
CA SER A 402 -23.40 -18.34 -16.62
C SER A 402 -23.24 -16.92 -16.07
N ARG A 403 -24.37 -16.19 -16.02
CA ARG A 403 -24.54 -14.92 -15.28
C ARG A 403 -24.82 -15.26 -13.82
N PRO A 404 -24.33 -14.48 -12.83
CA PRO A 404 -24.74 -14.65 -11.46
C PRO A 404 -26.06 -13.91 -11.20
N VAL A 405 -26.99 -14.58 -10.53
CA VAL A 405 -28.27 -14.05 -10.05
C VAL A 405 -28.07 -13.63 -8.59
N TYR A 406 -28.24 -12.35 -8.30
CA TYR A 406 -28.47 -11.85 -6.95
C TYR A 406 -29.91 -12.13 -6.55
N ASN A 407 -30.15 -12.67 -5.35
CA ASN A 407 -31.46 -12.63 -4.74
C ASN A 407 -31.34 -12.34 -3.24
N SER A 408 -31.97 -11.25 -2.84
CA SER A 408 -32.09 -10.77 -1.46
C SER A 408 -33.56 -10.80 -1.03
N GLY A 409 -33.80 -11.19 0.23
CA GLY A 409 -34.98 -10.79 0.99
C GLY A 409 -35.93 -11.90 1.52
N GLY A 410 -35.85 -12.16 2.84
CA GLY A 410 -36.95 -11.81 3.76
C GLY A 410 -38.05 -12.82 4.14
N ARG A 411 -38.06 -13.14 5.46
CA ARG A 411 -39.18 -13.40 6.40
C ARG A 411 -39.70 -14.84 6.70
N ARG A 412 -39.50 -15.19 7.98
CA ARG A 412 -40.38 -15.81 9.01
C ARG A 412 -40.93 -17.24 8.81
N SER A 413 -40.56 -18.16 9.70
CA SER A 413 -41.48 -18.90 10.58
C SER A 413 -40.73 -19.67 11.67
N ASP A 414 -41.35 -19.77 12.84
CA ASP A 414 -40.90 -20.33 14.12
C ASP A 414 -40.63 -21.85 14.13
N GLY A 415 -39.82 -22.30 15.09
CA GLY A 415 -39.74 -23.70 15.53
C GLY A 415 -38.46 -24.04 16.32
N ASP A 416 -38.60 -24.25 17.62
CA ASP A 416 -37.58 -24.69 18.60
C ASP A 416 -36.91 -26.03 18.22
N ASP A 417 -35.59 -26.16 18.47
CA ASP A 417 -35.00 -27.13 19.41
C ASP A 417 -33.46 -27.17 19.28
N ASP A 418 -32.80 -27.35 20.43
CA ASP A 418 -31.37 -27.36 20.69
C ASP A 418 -30.55 -28.42 19.88
N VAL A 419 -29.22 -28.25 19.87
CA VAL A 419 -28.16 -29.29 20.05
C VAL A 419 -27.01 -29.30 19.00
N TYR A 420 -25.81 -28.96 19.51
CA TYR A 420 -24.40 -29.18 19.07
C TYR A 420 -23.88 -28.58 17.74
N ASP A 421 -22.96 -27.62 17.90
CA ASP A 421 -21.99 -27.14 16.91
C ASP A 421 -21.09 -28.27 16.39
N ASP A 422 -21.21 -28.56 15.10
CA ASP A 422 -20.27 -29.35 14.29
C ASP A 422 -19.85 -28.51 13.08
N ASP A 423 -18.88 -27.62 13.27
CA ASP A 423 -18.23 -26.87 12.18
C ASP A 423 -17.13 -27.74 11.56
N SER A 424 -17.55 -28.69 10.73
CA SER A 424 -16.70 -29.36 9.75
C SER A 424 -17.31 -29.22 8.35
N ALA A 425 -17.10 -28.07 7.71
CA ALA A 425 -17.35 -27.91 6.28
C ALA A 425 -16.34 -26.95 5.61
N SER A 426 -15.35 -27.56 4.96
CA SER A 426 -14.92 -27.26 3.59
C SER A 426 -14.74 -25.78 3.19
N ASP A 427 -13.54 -25.24 3.43
CA ASP A 427 -12.99 -24.11 2.66
C ASP A 427 -11.57 -24.45 2.17
N THR A 428 -11.49 -25.35 1.19
CA THR A 428 -10.27 -25.51 0.39
C THR A 428 -10.30 -24.49 -0.76
N VAL A 429 -9.86 -23.27 -0.48
CA VAL A 429 -9.48 -22.32 -1.53
C VAL A 429 -8.28 -22.90 -2.27
N SER A 430 -8.44 -23.14 -3.57
CA SER A 430 -7.42 -23.78 -4.40
C SER A 430 -6.13 -22.96 -4.42
N VAL A 431 -5.01 -23.58 -4.05
CA VAL A 431 -3.64 -23.02 -4.06
C VAL A 431 -3.22 -22.50 -5.44
N SER A 432 -3.97 -22.85 -6.50
CA SER A 432 -3.76 -22.32 -7.86
C SER A 432 -4.05 -20.82 -7.99
N GLU A 433 -4.90 -20.22 -7.16
CA GLU A 433 -5.18 -18.78 -7.21
C GLU A 433 -4.06 -17.95 -6.57
N VAL A 434 -3.33 -18.50 -5.60
CA VAL A 434 -2.18 -17.85 -4.95
C VAL A 434 -0.94 -17.86 -5.85
N ALA A 435 -0.79 -18.87 -6.71
CA ALA A 435 0.32 -18.97 -7.65
C ALA A 435 0.09 -18.21 -8.98
N ALA A 436 -1.17 -17.92 -9.35
CA ALA A 436 -1.51 -17.25 -10.60
C ALA A 436 -1.22 -15.73 -10.62
N ALA A 437 -1.05 -15.10 -9.45
CA ALA A 437 -0.74 -13.66 -9.33
C ALA A 437 0.67 -13.27 -9.80
N ALA A 438 1.50 -14.23 -10.22
CA ALA A 438 2.88 -14.01 -10.66
C ALA A 438 3.05 -13.78 -12.17
N THR A 439 1.98 -13.75 -12.96
CA THR A 439 2.08 -13.69 -14.43
C THR A 439 1.18 -12.63 -15.03
N THR A 440 1.82 -11.66 -15.69
CA THR A 440 1.30 -10.46 -16.37
C THR A 440 0.72 -9.37 -15.47
N ALA A 441 1.56 -8.40 -15.08
CA ALA A 441 1.10 -7.13 -14.54
C ALA A 441 0.22 -6.44 -15.60
N ALA A 442 -1.08 -6.33 -15.33
CA ALA A 442 -1.98 -5.54 -16.16
C ALA A 442 -1.44 -4.11 -16.29
N SER A 443 -1.51 -3.55 -17.50
CA SER A 443 -1.18 -2.14 -17.71
C SER A 443 -2.11 -1.26 -16.88
N LEU A 444 -1.54 -0.36 -16.10
CA LEU A 444 -2.30 0.64 -15.34
C LEU A 444 -3.08 1.51 -16.31
N THR A 445 -4.42 1.54 -16.20
CA THR A 445 -5.22 2.45 -17.02
C THR A 445 -5.01 3.90 -16.57
N PRO A 446 -5.12 4.91 -17.46
CA PRO A 446 -5.05 6.32 -17.07
C PRO A 446 -6.02 6.65 -15.92
N PHE A 447 -7.19 6.00 -15.96
CA PHE A 447 -8.20 6.08 -14.93
C PHE A 447 -7.75 5.59 -13.55
N GLN A 448 -7.16 4.39 -13.48
CA GLN A 448 -6.60 3.86 -12.23
C GLN A 448 -5.44 4.73 -11.73
N ALA A 449 -4.63 5.26 -12.64
CA ALA A 449 -3.54 6.19 -12.32
C ALA A 449 -4.07 7.50 -11.72
N ARG A 450 -5.13 8.09 -12.31
CA ARG A 450 -5.80 9.27 -11.79
C ARG A 450 -6.36 9.04 -10.40
N HIS A 451 -7.17 7.99 -10.22
CA HIS A 451 -7.78 7.68 -8.93
C HIS A 451 -6.72 7.49 -7.84
N PHE A 452 -5.67 6.70 -8.13
CA PHE A 452 -4.56 6.53 -7.19
C PHE A 452 -3.85 7.85 -6.88
N THR A 453 -3.57 8.67 -7.90
CA THR A 453 -2.84 9.94 -7.74
C THR A 453 -3.64 10.95 -6.94
N VAL A 454 -4.95 11.10 -7.22
CA VAL A 454 -5.83 12.02 -6.49
C VAL A 454 -6.03 11.57 -5.03
N VAL A 455 -6.26 10.29 -4.77
CA VAL A 455 -6.39 9.77 -3.40
C VAL A 455 -5.06 9.90 -2.64
N CYS A 456 -3.93 9.66 -3.30
CA CYS A 456 -2.60 9.90 -2.74
C CYS A 456 -2.41 11.38 -2.38
N MET A 457 -2.70 12.29 -3.30
CA MET A 457 -2.63 13.74 -3.06
C MET A 457 -3.52 14.14 -1.88
N ALA A 458 -4.80 13.78 -1.91
CA ALA A 458 -5.75 14.15 -0.87
C ALA A 458 -5.32 13.67 0.52
N ALA A 459 -4.87 12.41 0.65
CA ALA A 459 -4.41 11.86 1.91
C ALA A 459 -3.19 12.59 2.49
N HIS A 460 -2.16 12.84 1.66
CA HIS A 460 -0.92 13.44 2.13
C HIS A 460 -1.06 14.95 2.36
N ILE A 461 -1.82 15.66 1.52
CA ILE A 461 -2.09 17.09 1.71
C ILE A 461 -2.94 17.32 2.94
N ALA A 462 -3.98 16.50 3.16
CA ALA A 462 -4.74 16.54 4.40
C ALA A 462 -3.86 16.23 5.62
N ASP A 463 -2.95 15.25 5.54
CA ASP A 463 -2.00 14.96 6.63
C ASP A 463 -1.05 16.13 6.94
N LEU A 464 -0.61 16.89 5.93
CA LEU A 464 0.24 18.06 6.09
C LEU A 464 -0.50 19.24 6.72
N CYS A 465 -1.77 19.42 6.35
CA CYS A 465 -2.57 20.60 6.71
C CYS A 465 -3.43 20.42 7.97
N ALA A 466 -3.72 19.18 8.34
CA ALA A 466 -4.43 18.87 9.58
C ALA A 466 -3.53 19.10 10.81
N PRO A 467 -4.14 19.26 12.00
CA PRO A 467 -3.39 19.25 13.25
C PRO A 467 -2.47 18.02 13.35
N ALA A 468 -1.22 18.22 13.76
CA ALA A 468 -0.17 17.20 13.63
C ALA A 468 -0.45 15.84 14.30
N ILE A 469 -1.33 15.80 15.30
CA ILE A 469 -1.70 14.57 16.02
C ILE A 469 -3.23 14.48 16.08
N VAL A 470 -3.85 15.35 16.86
CA VAL A 470 -5.30 15.53 16.97
C VAL A 470 -5.56 17.00 17.24
N ALA A 471 -6.68 17.50 16.75
CA ALA A 471 -7.16 18.83 17.07
C ALA A 471 -7.26 19.06 18.59
N SER A 472 -6.63 20.13 19.08
CA SER A 472 -6.72 20.52 20.49
C SER A 472 -8.03 21.22 20.85
N PHE A 473 -8.76 21.71 19.84
CA PHE A 473 -10.05 22.37 20.01
C PHE A 473 -11.17 21.49 19.45
N ALA A 474 -12.30 21.46 20.14
CA ALA A 474 -13.46 20.68 19.73
C ALA A 474 -14.01 21.11 18.35
N ALA A 475 -13.86 22.38 17.98
CA ALA A 475 -14.27 22.89 16.68
C ALA A 475 -13.52 22.23 15.51
N ASP A 476 -12.24 21.87 15.70
CA ASP A 476 -11.36 21.37 14.65
C ASP A 476 -11.25 19.84 14.63
N ILE A 477 -11.98 19.14 15.52
CA ILE A 477 -11.90 17.67 15.62
C ILE A 477 -12.35 16.98 14.33
N HIS A 478 -13.26 17.60 13.58
CA HIS A 478 -13.70 17.10 12.28
C HIS A 478 -12.52 16.97 11.31
N LEU A 479 -11.57 17.91 11.30
CA LEU A 479 -10.36 17.85 10.45
C LEU A 479 -9.51 16.61 10.74
N THR A 480 -9.44 16.18 12.00
CA THR A 480 -8.73 14.94 12.37
C THR A 480 -9.41 13.72 11.76
N PHE A 481 -10.74 13.65 11.82
CA PHE A 481 -11.51 12.56 11.22
C PHE A 481 -11.46 12.59 9.69
N THR A 482 -11.59 13.76 9.06
CA THR A 482 -11.46 13.93 7.61
C THR A 482 -10.10 13.47 7.13
N ARG A 483 -9.02 13.93 7.77
CA ARG A 483 -7.65 13.46 7.49
C ARG A 483 -7.51 11.94 7.62
N ASN A 484 -8.04 11.35 8.69
CA ASN A 484 -7.99 9.90 8.88
C ASN A 484 -8.78 9.13 7.81
N ASN A 485 -9.95 9.64 7.41
CA ASN A 485 -10.76 9.02 6.36
C ASN A 485 -10.00 9.01 5.03
N LEU A 486 -9.35 10.13 4.67
CA LEU A 486 -8.56 10.22 3.44
C LEU A 486 -7.31 9.31 3.49
N VAL A 487 -6.59 9.28 4.62
CA VAL A 487 -5.45 8.36 4.80
C VAL A 487 -5.90 6.90 4.74
N SER A 488 -7.06 6.57 5.32
CA SER A 488 -7.62 5.21 5.26
C SER A 488 -8.02 4.85 3.83
N ALA A 489 -8.69 5.75 3.11
CA ALA A 489 -9.08 5.55 1.71
C ALA A 489 -7.85 5.31 0.81
N TYR A 490 -6.75 6.03 1.05
CA TYR A 490 -5.48 5.77 0.36
C TYR A 490 -4.89 4.41 0.71
N ALA A 491 -4.82 4.07 2.00
CA ALA A 491 -4.28 2.80 2.46
C ALA A 491 -5.08 1.60 1.95
N GLU A 492 -6.42 1.71 1.89
CA GLU A 492 -7.34 0.70 1.37
C GLU A 492 -6.99 0.26 -0.06
N LEU A 493 -6.48 1.17 -0.91
CA LEU A 493 -6.09 0.85 -2.29
C LEU A 493 -5.00 -0.24 -2.38
N PHE A 494 -4.21 -0.44 -1.32
CA PHE A 494 -3.08 -1.37 -1.31
C PHE A 494 -2.94 -2.20 -0.03
N ALA A 495 -3.93 -2.11 0.86
CA ALA A 495 -3.97 -2.75 2.18
C ALA A 495 -3.89 -4.27 2.12
N PHE A 496 -4.54 -4.86 1.13
CA PHE A 496 -4.71 -6.31 1.01
C PHE A 496 -3.69 -6.96 0.06
N HIS A 497 -2.73 -6.18 -0.44
CA HIS A 497 -1.75 -6.68 -1.40
C HIS A 497 -0.44 -7.13 -0.69
N PRO A 498 0.10 -8.34 -0.97
CA PRO A 498 1.22 -8.93 -0.22
C PRO A 498 2.50 -8.08 -0.14
N ARG A 499 2.76 -7.21 -1.13
CA ARG A 499 3.99 -6.39 -1.18
C ARG A 499 3.86 -5.03 -0.49
N THR A 500 2.66 -4.64 -0.07
CA THR A 500 2.32 -3.28 0.36
C THR A 500 1.45 -3.23 1.63
N TRP A 501 0.86 -4.35 2.06
CA TRP A 501 0.02 -4.43 3.28
C TRP A 501 0.69 -3.80 4.50
N ARG A 502 2.00 -4.02 4.68
CA ARG A 502 2.74 -3.48 5.82
C ARG A 502 2.79 -1.96 5.80
N VAL A 503 2.88 -1.37 4.61
CA VAL A 503 2.84 0.10 4.45
C VAL A 503 1.47 0.61 4.87
N ALA A 504 0.38 -0.05 4.44
CA ALA A 504 -0.98 0.34 4.83
C ALA A 504 -1.20 0.21 6.35
N GLY A 505 -0.71 -0.88 6.94
CA GLY A 505 -0.72 -1.07 8.39
C GLY A 505 0.04 0.03 9.13
N LEU A 506 1.17 0.51 8.59
CA LEU A 506 1.87 1.65 9.18
C LEU A 506 1.05 2.94 9.06
N TYR A 507 0.46 3.26 7.91
CA TYR A 507 -0.45 4.43 7.79
C TYR A 507 -1.55 4.40 8.85
N ALA A 508 -2.14 3.24 9.08
CA ALA A 508 -3.15 3.06 10.12
C ALA A 508 -2.57 3.24 11.53
N CYS A 509 -1.43 2.63 11.87
CA CYS A 509 -0.78 2.82 13.18
C CYS A 509 -0.37 4.26 13.47
N TYR A 510 -0.03 5.05 12.45
CA TYR A 510 0.33 6.47 12.58
C TYR A 510 -0.88 7.42 12.56
N SER A 511 -2.11 6.89 12.45
CA SER A 511 -3.34 7.67 12.37
C SER A 511 -4.17 7.54 13.65
N PRO A 512 -4.06 8.48 14.60
CA PRO A 512 -4.80 8.40 15.86
C PRO A 512 -6.30 8.52 15.61
N LEU A 513 -7.13 7.81 16.37
CA LEU A 513 -8.59 7.77 16.20
C LEU A 513 -9.09 7.13 14.89
N ILE A 514 -8.23 6.42 14.14
CA ILE A 514 -8.66 5.56 13.03
C ILE A 514 -9.46 4.35 13.56
N ASN A 515 -10.38 3.80 12.77
CA ASN A 515 -11.07 2.56 13.15
C ASN A 515 -10.06 1.40 13.31
N PRO A 516 -9.87 0.84 14.53
CA PRO A 516 -8.89 -0.23 14.77
C PRO A 516 -9.17 -1.51 13.98
N ARG A 517 -10.42 -1.70 13.54
CA ARG A 517 -10.83 -2.86 12.73
C ARG A 517 -10.06 -2.95 11.40
N PHE A 518 -9.70 -1.81 10.82
CA PHE A 518 -8.93 -1.78 9.57
C PHE A 518 -7.58 -2.52 9.70
N LEU A 519 -6.90 -2.40 10.84
CA LEU A 519 -5.67 -3.15 11.12
C LEU A 519 -5.91 -4.66 11.21
N VAL A 520 -7.03 -5.06 11.85
CA VAL A 520 -7.43 -6.46 11.97
C VAL A 520 -7.66 -7.06 10.58
N ASP A 521 -8.41 -6.37 9.74
CA ASP A 521 -8.74 -6.87 8.40
C ASP A 521 -7.48 -6.99 7.52
N ILE A 522 -6.50 -6.09 7.65
CA ILE A 522 -5.20 -6.19 6.97
C ILE A 522 -4.45 -7.47 7.38
N VAL A 523 -4.26 -7.69 8.69
CA VAL A 523 -3.44 -8.82 9.17
C VAL A 523 -4.12 -10.17 8.97
N GLU A 524 -5.45 -10.24 9.08
CA GLU A 524 -6.22 -11.45 8.78
C GLU A 524 -6.09 -11.82 7.29
N THR A 525 -6.12 -10.83 6.40
CA THR A 525 -5.96 -11.04 4.95
C THR A 525 -4.57 -11.57 4.58
N VAL A 526 -3.52 -11.16 5.31
CA VAL A 526 -2.13 -11.56 5.05
C VAL A 526 -1.79 -12.91 5.68
N ALA A 527 -2.57 -13.37 6.66
CA ALA A 527 -2.31 -14.61 7.41
C ALA A 527 -2.14 -15.86 6.52
N PRO A 528 -2.96 -16.09 5.46
CA PRO A 528 -2.75 -17.20 4.52
C PRO A 528 -1.37 -17.16 3.84
N SER A 529 -0.92 -16.00 3.38
CA SER A 529 0.41 -15.83 2.78
C SER A 529 1.53 -16.03 3.80
N ALA A 530 1.35 -15.53 5.03
CA ALA A 530 2.32 -15.72 6.11
C ALA A 530 2.48 -17.19 6.53
N ALA A 531 1.42 -18.00 6.43
CA ALA A 531 1.49 -19.42 6.78
C ALA A 531 2.41 -20.23 5.83
N VAL A 532 2.55 -19.78 4.58
CA VAL A 532 3.37 -20.46 3.56
C VAL A 532 4.72 -19.80 3.33
N ASP A 533 4.82 -18.47 3.44
CA ASP A 533 6.05 -17.69 3.23
C ASP A 533 6.65 -17.16 4.54
N GLU A 534 7.86 -17.61 4.85
CA GLU A 534 8.59 -17.23 6.06
C GLU A 534 8.97 -15.73 6.08
N VAL A 535 9.24 -15.12 4.93
CA VAL A 535 9.59 -13.70 4.87
C VAL A 535 8.38 -12.83 5.23
N THR A 536 7.21 -13.18 4.70
CA THR A 536 5.94 -12.57 5.06
C THR A 536 5.61 -12.78 6.53
N TYR A 537 5.79 -14.00 7.05
CA TYR A 537 5.58 -14.28 8.47
C TYR A 537 6.47 -13.42 9.39
N ARG A 538 7.78 -13.38 9.14
CA ARG A 538 8.69 -12.55 9.94
C ARG A 538 8.32 -11.07 9.89
N SER A 539 7.83 -10.59 8.74
CA SER A 539 7.35 -9.22 8.58
C SER A 539 6.07 -8.95 9.38
N LEU A 540 5.15 -9.91 9.39
CA LEU A 540 3.90 -9.86 10.16
C LEU A 540 4.16 -9.90 11.67
N HIS A 541 5.01 -10.81 12.12
CA HIS A 541 5.42 -10.92 13.51
C HIS A 541 6.11 -9.63 14.00
N ALA A 542 7.04 -9.09 13.21
CA ALA A 542 7.69 -7.81 13.52
C ALA A 542 6.71 -6.63 13.54
N PHE A 543 5.66 -6.65 12.70
CA PHE A 543 4.63 -5.62 12.72
C PHE A 543 3.80 -5.68 14.01
N PHE A 544 3.36 -6.87 14.42
CA PHE A 544 2.65 -7.05 15.69
C PHE A 544 3.49 -6.61 16.88
N LEU A 545 4.73 -7.06 17.00
CA LEU A 545 5.56 -6.77 18.17
C LEU A 545 6.15 -5.36 18.17
N GLY A 546 6.39 -4.78 16.99
CA GLY A 546 7.10 -3.52 16.85
C GLY A 546 6.21 -2.29 16.63
N SER A 547 5.20 -2.37 15.76
CA SER A 547 4.46 -1.19 15.30
C SER A 547 3.03 -1.08 15.84
N TRP A 548 2.38 -2.22 16.09
CA TRP A 548 1.01 -2.25 16.62
C TRP A 548 0.96 -2.57 18.12
N SER A 549 1.98 -3.25 18.66
CA SER A 549 2.07 -3.59 20.08
C SER A 549 1.75 -2.40 20.98
N THR A 550 1.00 -2.69 22.04
CA THR A 550 0.67 -1.74 23.12
C THR A 550 1.92 -1.23 23.85
N HIS A 551 3.03 -1.96 23.74
CA HIS A 551 4.34 -1.63 24.31
C HIS A 551 5.29 -0.96 23.31
N SER A 552 4.85 -0.71 22.07
CA SER A 552 5.70 -0.01 21.11
C SER A 552 5.91 1.45 21.51
N ASP A 553 7.14 1.94 21.34
CA ASP A 553 7.49 3.35 21.60
C ASP A 553 6.56 4.32 20.86
N HIS A 554 6.14 3.92 19.66
CA HIS A 554 5.19 4.68 18.85
C HIS A 554 3.80 4.75 19.49
N GLN A 555 3.16 3.61 19.81
CA GLN A 555 1.83 3.63 20.44
C GLN A 555 1.87 4.32 21.80
N ALA A 556 2.97 4.17 22.56
CA ALA A 556 3.19 4.90 23.80
C ALA A 556 3.27 6.42 23.58
N ALA A 557 3.99 6.88 22.55
CA ALA A 557 4.09 8.28 22.19
C ALA A 557 2.75 8.86 21.71
N VAL A 558 1.99 8.12 20.90
CA VAL A 558 0.64 8.52 20.48
C VAL A 558 -0.27 8.65 21.70
N ARG A 559 -0.26 7.66 22.61
CA ARG A 559 -1.06 7.67 23.85
C ARG A 559 -0.72 8.85 24.75
N ALA A 560 0.57 9.11 24.99
CA ALA A 560 1.03 10.24 25.79
C ALA A 560 0.59 11.59 25.17
N LYS A 561 0.69 11.73 23.85
CA LYS A 561 0.26 12.95 23.15
C LYS A 561 -1.25 13.13 23.15
N LEU A 562 -2.03 12.07 22.95
CA LEU A 562 -3.49 12.15 23.03
C LEU A 562 -3.96 12.53 24.42
N GLU A 563 -3.36 11.97 25.48
CA GLU A 563 -3.69 12.33 26.86
C GLU A 563 -3.30 13.78 27.17
N ALA A 564 -2.18 14.27 26.62
CA ALA A 564 -1.77 15.66 26.79
C ALA A 564 -2.75 16.66 26.12
N VAL A 565 -3.32 16.30 24.97
CA VAL A 565 -4.24 17.17 24.22
C VAL A 565 -5.69 17.03 24.69
N LEU A 566 -6.13 15.83 25.05
CA LEU A 566 -7.51 15.51 25.43
C LEU A 566 -7.56 14.73 26.77
N PRO A 567 -7.14 15.33 27.89
CA PRO A 567 -7.02 14.62 29.16
C PRO A 567 -8.37 14.10 29.66
N GLY A 568 -8.42 12.83 30.05
CA GLY A 568 -9.64 12.20 30.60
C GLY A 568 -10.82 12.10 29.62
N ASN A 569 -10.60 12.26 28.31
CA ASN A 569 -11.68 12.16 27.32
C ASN A 569 -12.14 10.70 27.16
N ALA A 570 -13.40 10.42 27.51
CA ALA A 570 -13.97 9.07 27.47
C ALA A 570 -13.97 8.42 26.08
N THR A 571 -14.07 9.19 25.00
CA THR A 571 -14.01 8.67 23.62
C THR A 571 -12.61 8.19 23.28
N VAL A 572 -11.58 8.96 23.66
CA VAL A 572 -10.17 8.59 23.49
C VAL A 572 -9.84 7.33 24.30
N SER A 573 -10.31 7.24 25.55
CA SER A 573 -10.13 6.03 26.37
C SER A 573 -10.80 4.80 25.78
N LYS A 574 -12.04 4.94 25.27
CA LYS A 574 -12.75 3.84 24.57
C LYS A 574 -12.04 3.42 23.29
N TRP A 575 -11.54 4.37 22.51
CA TRP A 575 -10.78 4.09 21.31
C TRP A 575 -9.49 3.31 21.63
N TRP A 576 -8.74 3.71 22.66
CA TRP A 576 -7.55 2.96 23.10
C TRP A 576 -7.88 1.53 23.55
N ALA A 577 -8.94 1.37 24.34
CA ALA A 577 -9.40 0.04 24.74
C ALA A 577 -9.77 -0.82 23.53
N ALA A 578 -10.38 -0.23 22.49
CA ALA A 578 -10.67 -0.91 21.24
C ALA A 578 -9.40 -1.27 20.45
N VAL A 579 -8.38 -0.39 20.40
CA VAL A 579 -7.08 -0.69 19.77
C VAL A 579 -6.40 -1.87 20.46
N ASP A 580 -6.33 -1.86 21.79
CA ASP A 580 -5.71 -2.92 22.59
C ASP A 580 -6.47 -4.25 22.42
N PHE A 581 -7.81 -4.21 22.47
CA PHE A 581 -8.66 -5.37 22.22
C PHE A 581 -8.45 -5.95 20.81
N CYS A 582 -8.51 -5.10 19.77
CA CYS A 582 -8.30 -5.52 18.39
C CYS A 582 -6.90 -6.10 18.17
N TYR A 583 -5.86 -5.54 18.80
CA TYR A 583 -4.52 -6.09 18.77
C TYR A 583 -4.48 -7.51 19.36
N THR A 584 -4.96 -7.69 20.60
CA THR A 584 -4.91 -8.99 21.28
C THR A 584 -5.72 -10.04 20.52
N GLU A 585 -6.90 -9.68 20.04
CA GLU A 585 -7.77 -10.59 19.29
C GLU A 585 -7.14 -10.99 17.95
N ALA A 586 -6.65 -10.02 17.18
CA ALA A 586 -6.00 -10.28 15.90
C ALA A 586 -4.72 -11.10 16.07
N PHE A 587 -3.88 -10.78 17.07
CA PHE A 587 -2.67 -11.54 17.37
C PHE A 587 -3.01 -13.00 17.66
N ARG A 588 -4.02 -13.25 18.50
CA ARG A 588 -4.47 -14.61 18.82
C ARG A 588 -4.99 -15.35 17.58
N LYS A 589 -5.94 -14.74 16.86
CA LYS A 589 -6.62 -15.37 15.72
C LYS A 589 -5.67 -15.69 14.57
N VAL A 590 -4.82 -14.72 14.20
CA VAL A 590 -3.86 -14.87 13.10
C VAL A 590 -2.80 -15.92 13.41
N HIS A 591 -2.18 -15.88 14.59
CA HIS A 591 -1.15 -16.89 14.92
C HIS A 591 -1.77 -18.27 15.13
N ARG A 592 -2.98 -18.38 15.70
CA ARG A 592 -3.70 -19.66 15.76
C ARG A 592 -3.94 -20.24 14.37
N TYR A 593 -4.40 -19.43 13.42
CA TYR A 593 -4.57 -19.85 12.03
C TYR A 593 -3.25 -20.35 11.41
N ILE A 594 -2.16 -19.62 11.61
CA ILE A 594 -0.83 -20.00 11.08
C ILE A 594 -0.35 -21.31 11.72
N ILE A 595 -0.47 -21.46 13.04
CA ILE A 595 -0.09 -22.69 13.76
C ILE A 595 -0.86 -23.89 13.21
N VAL A 596 -2.19 -23.81 13.11
CA VAL A 596 -3.03 -24.89 12.55
C VAL A 596 -2.63 -25.21 11.11
N THR A 597 -2.39 -24.18 10.30
CA THR A 597 -1.96 -24.37 8.90
C THR A 597 -0.60 -25.09 8.83
N LEU A 598 0.36 -24.72 9.68
CA LEU A 598 1.67 -25.39 9.74
C LEU A 598 1.55 -26.85 10.19
N LEU A 599 0.67 -27.16 11.15
CA LEU A 599 0.37 -28.54 11.56
C LEU A 599 -0.18 -29.34 10.37
N ASN A 600 -1.18 -28.80 9.65
CA ASN A 600 -1.78 -29.44 8.48
C ASN A 600 -0.79 -29.67 7.34
N HIS A 601 0.20 -28.79 7.18
CA HIS A 601 1.27 -28.89 6.17
C HIS A 601 2.48 -29.70 6.64
N LYS A 602 2.40 -30.43 7.77
CA LYS A 602 3.47 -31.27 8.33
C LYS A 602 4.74 -30.49 8.74
N ARG A 603 4.62 -29.19 9.01
CA ARG A 603 5.69 -28.31 9.53
C ARG A 603 5.64 -28.25 11.06
N TRP A 604 5.60 -29.42 11.70
CA TRP A 604 5.26 -29.59 13.13
C TRP A 604 6.22 -28.90 14.09
N SER A 605 7.54 -28.97 13.84
CA SER A 605 8.53 -28.32 14.69
C SER A 605 8.39 -26.79 14.71
N GLN A 606 8.03 -26.20 13.56
CA GLN A 606 7.80 -24.76 13.44
C GLN A 606 6.47 -24.35 14.06
N ALA A 607 5.42 -25.16 13.92
CA ALA A 607 4.16 -24.97 14.64
C ALA A 607 4.38 -24.99 16.16
N ALA A 608 5.20 -25.94 16.65
CA ALA A 608 5.53 -26.06 18.06
C ALA A 608 6.33 -24.86 18.59
N TRP A 609 7.38 -24.46 17.85
CA TRP A 609 8.13 -23.25 18.17
C TRP A 609 7.22 -22.02 18.22
N LEU A 610 6.34 -21.87 17.22
CA LEU A 610 5.46 -20.72 17.11
C LEU A 610 4.43 -20.64 18.25
N ALA A 611 3.82 -21.77 18.61
CA ALA A 611 2.86 -21.84 19.71
C ALA A 611 3.49 -21.47 21.06
N VAL A 612 4.74 -21.89 21.28
CA VAL A 612 5.50 -21.55 22.49
C VAL A 612 5.88 -20.07 22.50
N GLU A 613 6.45 -19.56 21.40
CA GLU A 613 6.88 -18.16 21.26
C GLU A 613 5.72 -17.17 21.42
N THR A 614 4.55 -17.50 20.87
CA THR A 614 3.36 -16.63 20.91
C THR A 614 2.48 -16.87 22.13
N GLY A 615 2.78 -17.89 22.94
CA GLY A 615 1.97 -18.32 24.08
C GLY A 615 0.60 -18.91 23.72
N LEU A 616 0.34 -19.21 22.45
CA LEU A 616 -0.90 -19.86 21.98
C LEU A 616 -0.80 -21.38 22.10
N THR A 617 -0.72 -21.85 23.34
CA THR A 617 -0.35 -23.23 23.66
C THR A 617 -1.49 -24.23 23.54
N GLU A 618 -2.75 -23.78 23.60
CA GLU A 618 -3.95 -24.64 23.67
C GLU A 618 -4.04 -25.60 22.49
N THR A 619 -3.96 -25.08 21.26
CA THR A 619 -4.07 -25.88 20.03
C THR A 619 -2.99 -26.97 19.96
N LEU A 620 -1.75 -26.62 20.29
CA LEU A 620 -0.65 -27.57 20.26
C LEU A 620 -0.76 -28.60 21.39
N HIS A 621 -1.16 -28.16 22.60
CA HIS A 621 -1.36 -29.05 23.73
C HIS A 621 -2.41 -30.11 23.40
N SER A 622 -3.60 -29.72 22.95
CA SER A 622 -4.66 -30.67 22.59
C SER A 622 -4.23 -31.63 21.49
N HIS A 623 -3.47 -31.15 20.49
CA HIS A 623 -2.98 -31.98 19.39
C HIS A 623 -1.91 -32.99 19.85
N LEU A 624 -0.93 -32.56 20.66
CA LEU A 624 0.07 -33.46 21.25
C LEU A 624 -0.54 -34.48 22.19
N GLN A 625 -1.51 -34.07 23.00
CA GLN A 625 -2.27 -34.95 23.88
C GLN A 625 -2.99 -36.05 23.08
N GLN A 626 -3.66 -35.68 21.98
CA GLN A 626 -4.33 -36.63 21.09
C GLN A 626 -3.35 -37.63 20.47
N ILE A 627 -2.17 -37.18 20.02
CA ILE A 627 -1.16 -38.07 19.43
C ILE A 627 -0.56 -38.99 20.49
N MET A 628 -0.25 -38.49 21.68
CA MET A 628 0.34 -39.28 22.77
C MET A 628 -0.61 -40.35 23.33
N THR A 629 -1.92 -40.08 23.29
CA THR A 629 -2.96 -41.03 23.69
C THR A 629 -3.32 -42.03 22.58
N SER A 630 -2.73 -41.90 21.38
CA SER A 630 -2.93 -42.85 20.27
C SER A 630 -2.01 -44.07 20.36
N SER A 631 -2.42 -45.19 19.75
CA SER A 631 -1.60 -46.41 19.64
C SER A 631 -0.30 -46.22 18.87
N ASP A 632 -0.23 -45.16 18.06
CA ASP A 632 0.85 -44.92 17.10
C ASP A 632 1.85 -43.87 17.59
N ALA A 633 1.75 -43.43 18.85
CA ALA A 633 2.58 -42.35 19.40
C ALA A 633 4.10 -42.56 19.19
N LEU A 634 4.61 -43.79 19.33
CA LEU A 634 6.04 -44.12 19.11
C LEU A 634 6.48 -44.04 17.65
N VAL A 635 5.57 -44.32 16.71
CA VAL A 635 5.86 -44.31 15.27
C VAL A 635 5.45 -43.00 14.60
N SER A 636 4.80 -42.10 15.34
CA SER A 636 4.42 -40.78 14.86
C SER A 636 5.65 -39.94 14.47
N GLU A 637 5.72 -39.61 13.18
CA GLU A 637 6.73 -38.68 12.64
C GLU A 637 6.58 -37.26 13.22
N GLU A 638 5.35 -36.88 13.55
CA GLU A 638 5.05 -35.58 14.15
C GLU A 638 5.65 -35.45 15.54
N LEU A 639 5.36 -36.41 16.42
CA LEU A 639 5.86 -36.42 17.79
C LEU A 639 7.39 -36.51 17.82
N TYR A 640 7.96 -37.30 16.91
CA TYR A 640 9.40 -37.39 16.72
C TYR A 640 10.02 -36.06 16.29
N ALA A 641 9.43 -35.37 15.31
CA ALA A 641 9.93 -34.08 14.81
C ALA A 641 9.87 -32.98 15.88
N VAL A 642 8.76 -32.88 16.62
CA VAL A 642 8.61 -31.94 17.74
C VAL A 642 9.61 -32.26 18.85
N GLY A 643 9.74 -33.53 19.24
CA GLY A 643 10.69 -33.96 20.26
C GLY A 643 12.14 -33.68 19.89
N CYS A 644 12.53 -33.93 18.63
CA CYS A 644 13.87 -33.56 18.12
C CYS A 644 14.11 -32.05 18.16
N ALA A 645 13.07 -31.24 17.89
CA ALA A 645 13.18 -29.79 17.91
C ALA A 645 13.40 -29.26 19.34
N VAL A 646 12.73 -29.85 20.33
CA VAL A 646 12.95 -29.55 21.76
C VAL A 646 14.37 -29.94 22.18
N GLN A 647 14.82 -31.16 21.85
CA GLN A 647 16.19 -31.62 22.17
C GLN A 647 17.29 -30.72 21.61
N ARG A 648 17.05 -30.13 20.43
CA ARG A 648 17.99 -29.23 19.76
C ARG A 648 17.86 -27.78 20.22
N ALA A 649 17.05 -27.50 21.24
CA ALA A 649 16.72 -26.17 21.73
C ALA A 649 16.13 -25.23 20.66
N PHE A 650 15.55 -25.79 19.59
CA PHE A 650 14.78 -24.99 18.64
C PHE A 650 13.45 -24.55 19.25
N VAL A 651 12.83 -25.41 20.07
CA VAL A 651 11.67 -25.07 20.91
C VAL A 651 12.17 -24.90 22.34
N SER A 652 12.09 -23.68 22.88
CA SER A 652 12.52 -23.39 24.25
C SER A 652 11.42 -23.72 25.25
N VAL A 653 11.60 -24.82 26.00
CA VAL A 653 10.64 -25.25 27.02
C VAL A 653 10.61 -24.28 28.21
N ASP A 654 11.76 -23.67 28.55
CA ASP A 654 11.87 -22.70 29.65
C ASP A 654 11.05 -21.42 29.40
N CYS A 655 10.77 -21.11 28.14
CA CYS A 655 9.98 -19.95 27.74
C CYS A 655 8.48 -20.28 27.57
N CYS A 656 8.05 -21.54 27.80
CA CYS A 656 6.67 -21.93 27.58
C CYS A 656 5.75 -21.40 28.71
N PRO A 657 4.71 -20.62 28.39
CA PRO A 657 3.82 -20.07 29.42
C PRO A 657 2.87 -21.12 30.02
N SER A 658 2.75 -22.30 29.41
CA SER A 658 1.91 -23.40 29.90
C SER A 658 2.77 -24.52 30.49
N ALA A 659 2.60 -24.75 31.79
CA ALA A 659 3.24 -25.86 32.50
C ALA A 659 2.76 -27.22 31.96
N GLU A 660 1.52 -27.33 31.50
CA GLU A 660 1.01 -28.57 30.92
C GLU A 660 1.69 -28.84 29.57
N LEU A 661 1.70 -27.87 28.65
CA LEU A 661 2.37 -28.04 27.36
C LEU A 661 3.86 -28.36 27.55
N THR A 662 4.51 -27.73 28.52
CA THR A 662 5.90 -28.03 28.90
C THR A 662 6.11 -29.52 29.16
N ARG A 663 5.23 -30.17 29.94
CA ARG A 663 5.33 -31.61 30.22
C ARG A 663 5.15 -32.45 28.95
N TYR A 664 4.18 -32.10 28.10
CA TYR A 664 3.98 -32.78 26.81
C TYR A 664 5.19 -32.62 25.86
N LEU A 665 5.82 -31.44 25.82
CA LEU A 665 7.03 -31.19 25.03
C LEU A 665 8.24 -31.98 25.56
N CYS A 666 8.41 -32.03 26.89
CA CYS A 666 9.44 -32.86 27.54
C CYS A 666 9.24 -34.35 27.26
N ALA A 667 8.00 -34.83 27.35
CA ALA A 667 7.65 -36.21 27.02
C ALA A 667 7.90 -36.53 25.54
N ALA A 668 7.52 -35.63 24.62
CA ALA A 668 7.83 -35.78 23.20
C ALA A 668 9.36 -35.82 22.95
N ALA A 669 10.13 -34.98 23.64
CA ALA A 669 11.59 -34.98 23.58
C ALA A 669 12.18 -36.30 24.11
N ALA A 670 11.67 -36.82 25.22
CA ALA A 670 12.15 -38.08 25.79
C ALA A 670 11.81 -39.28 24.88
N LEU A 671 10.62 -39.32 24.29
CA LEU A 671 10.23 -40.35 23.31
C LEU A 671 11.06 -40.27 22.02
N ALA A 672 11.38 -39.07 21.54
CA ALA A 672 12.29 -38.90 20.41
C ALA A 672 13.72 -39.36 20.74
N ALA A 673 14.19 -39.13 21.96
CA ALA A 673 15.52 -39.56 22.43
C ALA A 673 15.57 -41.08 22.49
N TYR A 674 14.51 -41.69 23.01
CA TYR A 674 14.33 -43.13 22.99
C TYR A 674 14.37 -43.66 21.55
N ARG A 675 13.61 -43.09 20.61
CA ARG A 675 13.58 -43.56 19.21
C ARG A 675 14.98 -43.49 18.57
N GLN A 676 15.73 -42.41 18.78
CA GLN A 676 17.12 -42.29 18.31
C GLN A 676 18.04 -43.34 18.96
N ALA A 677 17.97 -43.49 20.28
CA ALA A 677 18.79 -44.45 21.01
C ALA A 677 18.44 -45.90 20.63
N ALA A 678 17.16 -46.20 20.41
CA ALA A 678 16.67 -47.50 19.98
C ALA A 678 17.20 -47.88 18.59
N THR A 679 17.19 -46.95 17.62
CA THR A 679 17.78 -47.20 16.30
C THR A 679 19.29 -47.46 16.38
N THR A 680 19.99 -46.70 17.24
CA THR A 680 21.44 -46.84 17.42
C THR A 680 21.80 -48.15 18.11
N VAL A 681 21.07 -48.54 19.16
CA VAL A 681 21.33 -49.78 19.89
C VAL A 681 20.96 -51.01 19.06
N ASN A 682 19.86 -50.99 18.31
CA ASN A 682 19.47 -52.11 17.47
C ASN A 682 20.50 -52.35 16.36
N ALA A 683 20.96 -51.28 15.69
CA ALA A 683 22.04 -51.39 14.71
C ALA A 683 23.35 -51.91 15.34
N ALA A 684 23.68 -51.46 16.55
CA ALA A 684 24.87 -51.92 17.27
C ALA A 684 24.76 -53.40 17.67
N LEU A 685 23.60 -53.86 18.14
CA LEU A 685 23.36 -55.25 18.51
C LEU A 685 23.33 -56.18 17.29
N GLU A 686 22.74 -55.74 16.18
CA GLU A 686 22.77 -56.48 14.89
C GLU A 686 24.19 -56.65 14.37
N SER A 687 25.07 -55.66 14.55
CA SER A 687 26.48 -55.74 14.13
C SER A 687 27.34 -56.68 15.00
N VAL A 688 26.87 -57.06 16.19
CA VAL A 688 27.53 -57.99 17.12
C VAL A 688 26.88 -59.38 17.09
N ALA A 689 25.69 -59.51 16.49
CA ALA A 689 25.06 -60.80 16.26
C ALA A 689 25.93 -61.65 15.30
N PRO A 690 26.11 -62.96 15.56
CA PRO A 690 26.97 -63.80 14.74
C PRO A 690 26.43 -63.87 13.30
N ALA A 691 27.16 -63.29 12.34
CA ALA A 691 26.78 -63.26 10.94
C ALA A 691 26.62 -64.68 10.38
N GLN A 692 25.41 -65.02 9.92
CA GLN A 692 25.25 -66.03 8.88
C GLN A 692 25.84 -65.48 7.58
N VAL A 693 27.00 -66.02 7.22
CA VAL A 693 27.61 -66.13 5.88
C VAL A 693 27.49 -64.90 4.95
N GLY A 694 28.58 -64.13 4.90
CA GLY A 694 29.17 -63.65 3.65
C GLY A 694 28.67 -62.32 3.10
N THR A 695 29.24 -61.20 3.55
CA THR A 695 30.06 -60.26 2.75
C THR A 695 30.33 -58.94 3.50
N SER A 696 31.50 -58.36 3.23
CA SER A 696 31.96 -57.00 3.55
C SER A 696 32.37 -56.68 4.99
N VAL A 697 33.68 -56.48 5.17
CA VAL A 697 34.34 -55.94 6.36
C VAL A 697 33.92 -54.48 6.55
N THR A 698 32.90 -54.25 7.37
CA THR A 698 32.74 -53.00 8.10
C THR A 698 33.24 -53.23 9.51
N ALA A 699 34.02 -52.30 10.06
CA ALA A 699 34.66 -52.45 11.37
C ALA A 699 33.61 -52.77 12.43
N THR A 700 33.70 -53.96 13.04
CA THR A 700 32.81 -54.35 14.14
C THR A 700 32.99 -53.35 15.29
N PRO A 701 31.92 -52.72 15.80
CA PRO A 701 32.03 -51.83 16.94
C PRO A 701 32.55 -52.61 18.15
N SER A 702 33.41 -51.98 18.96
CA SER A 702 33.89 -52.62 20.18
C SER A 702 32.71 -52.90 21.12
N VAL A 703 32.79 -53.99 21.89
CA VAL A 703 31.76 -54.36 22.89
C VAL A 703 31.46 -53.19 23.84
N ASP A 704 32.46 -52.36 24.15
CA ASP A 704 32.30 -51.14 24.95
C ASP A 704 31.38 -50.09 24.28
N VAL A 705 31.44 -49.93 22.95
CA VAL A 705 30.54 -49.03 22.20
C VAL A 705 29.11 -49.55 22.24
N VAL A 706 28.91 -50.88 22.13
CA VAL A 706 27.57 -51.49 22.20
C VAL A 706 26.99 -51.41 23.61
N VAL A 707 27.78 -51.67 24.65
CA VAL A 707 27.37 -51.50 26.05
C VAL A 707 26.97 -50.05 26.32
N LYS A 708 27.75 -49.07 25.84
CA LYS A 708 27.38 -47.64 25.94
C LYS A 708 26.07 -47.33 25.24
N ALA A 709 25.84 -47.85 24.03
CA ALA A 709 24.58 -47.66 23.30
C ALA A 709 23.37 -48.27 24.06
N VAL A 710 23.55 -49.45 24.67
CA VAL A 710 22.51 -50.11 25.49
C VAL A 710 22.18 -49.29 26.73
N VAL A 711 23.20 -48.81 27.45
CA VAL A 711 23.00 -47.97 28.64
C VAL A 711 22.31 -46.64 28.28
N VAL A 712 22.73 -45.99 27.19
CA VAL A 712 22.08 -44.75 26.70
C VAL A 712 20.62 -45.00 26.32
N CYS A 713 20.31 -46.14 25.69
CA CYS A 713 18.92 -46.48 25.37
C CYS A 713 18.08 -46.77 26.61
N LEU A 714 18.63 -47.48 27.61
CA LEU A 714 17.96 -47.70 28.90
C LEU A 714 17.69 -46.38 29.64
N GLN A 715 18.65 -45.45 29.65
CA GLN A 715 18.47 -44.10 30.20
C GLN A 715 17.38 -43.32 29.46
N ALA A 716 17.31 -43.46 28.14
CA ALA A 716 16.26 -42.81 27.34
C ALA A 716 14.87 -43.42 27.59
N ILE A 717 14.77 -44.75 27.81
CA ILE A 717 13.52 -45.41 28.24
C ILE A 717 13.10 -44.91 29.62
N GLU A 718 14.03 -44.85 30.57
CA GLU A 718 13.79 -44.34 31.91
C GLU A 718 13.25 -42.90 31.87
N ALA A 719 13.92 -42.03 31.12
CA ALA A 719 13.51 -40.64 30.93
C ALA A 719 12.13 -40.53 30.26
N ALA A 720 11.86 -41.35 29.24
CA ALA A 720 10.56 -41.38 28.56
C ALA A 720 9.44 -41.75 29.53
N LEU A 721 9.58 -42.85 30.29
CA LEU A 721 8.55 -43.29 31.24
C LEU A 721 8.28 -42.24 32.33
N LYS A 722 9.33 -41.66 32.92
CA LYS A 722 9.20 -40.61 33.94
C LYS A 722 8.50 -39.36 33.41
N THR A 723 8.98 -38.82 32.29
CA THR A 723 8.42 -37.58 31.72
C THR A 723 6.99 -37.76 31.21
N THR A 724 6.62 -38.96 30.77
CA THR A 724 5.25 -39.24 30.33
C THR A 724 4.28 -39.43 31.49
N ASP A 725 4.75 -39.86 32.66
CA ASP A 725 3.93 -40.00 33.88
C ASP A 725 3.54 -38.63 34.46
N GLU A 726 4.34 -37.59 34.19
CA GLU A 726 4.03 -36.22 34.59
C GLU A 726 2.90 -35.58 33.76
N CYS A 727 2.56 -36.15 32.59
CA CYS A 727 1.48 -35.66 31.73
C CYS A 727 0.09 -35.93 32.34
N ALA A 728 -0.85 -34.99 32.17
CA ALA A 728 -2.20 -35.11 32.73
C ALA A 728 -3.01 -36.26 32.10
N SER A 729 -2.73 -36.60 30.85
CA SER A 729 -3.30 -37.77 30.16
C SER A 729 -2.33 -38.94 30.16
N MET A 730 -2.81 -40.11 30.55
CA MET A 730 -2.02 -41.33 30.42
C MET A 730 -1.74 -41.67 28.96
N LEU A 731 -0.52 -42.15 28.72
CA LEU A 731 -0.07 -42.58 27.41
C LEU A 731 -0.74 -43.89 26.99
N HIS A 732 -0.93 -44.10 25.70
CA HIS A 732 -1.55 -45.33 25.21
C HIS A 732 -0.74 -46.58 25.64
N PRO A 733 -1.39 -47.67 26.10
CA PRO A 733 -0.71 -48.89 26.56
C PRO A 733 0.27 -49.49 25.55
N ALA A 734 -0.06 -49.38 24.25
CA ALA A 734 0.80 -49.81 23.16
C ALA A 734 2.22 -49.27 23.27
N THR A 735 2.35 -47.98 23.58
CA THR A 735 3.63 -47.32 23.73
C THR A 735 4.33 -47.75 25.01
N THR A 736 3.63 -47.75 26.14
CA THR A 736 4.23 -48.16 27.43
C THR A 736 4.71 -49.60 27.40
N PHE A 737 3.89 -50.53 26.89
CA PHE A 737 4.29 -51.93 26.74
C PHE A 737 5.49 -52.09 25.81
N THR A 738 5.57 -51.32 24.72
CA THR A 738 6.73 -51.36 23.82
C THR A 738 8.01 -50.87 24.51
N LEU A 739 7.93 -49.78 25.28
CA LEU A 739 9.06 -49.27 26.07
C LEU A 739 9.53 -50.28 27.12
N VAL A 740 8.58 -50.88 27.86
CA VAL A 740 8.87 -51.89 28.88
C VAL A 740 9.42 -53.17 28.27
N GLU A 741 8.85 -53.64 27.16
CA GLU A 741 9.33 -54.82 26.44
C GLU A 741 10.76 -54.64 25.95
N HIS A 742 11.07 -53.47 25.37
CA HIS A 742 12.39 -53.16 24.87
C HIS A 742 13.39 -52.99 26.02
N GLY A 743 13.02 -52.30 27.09
CA GLY A 743 13.84 -52.17 28.30
C GLY A 743 14.17 -53.51 28.93
N ALA A 744 13.18 -54.40 29.05
CA ALA A 744 13.38 -55.77 29.53
C ALA A 744 14.35 -56.57 28.64
N SER A 745 14.23 -56.46 27.31
CA SER A 745 15.19 -57.07 26.38
C SER A 745 16.61 -56.51 26.58
N LEU A 746 16.75 -55.19 26.66
CA LEU A 746 18.04 -54.52 26.78
C LEU A 746 18.74 -54.85 28.10
N LEU A 747 18.00 -55.02 29.21
CA LEU A 747 18.59 -55.47 30.49
C LEU A 747 19.16 -56.90 30.40
N LEU A 748 18.46 -57.81 29.71
CA LEU A 748 18.96 -59.17 29.45
C LEU A 748 20.20 -59.14 28.54
N SER A 749 20.17 -58.33 27.47
CA SER A 749 21.30 -58.16 26.57
C SER A 749 22.50 -57.51 27.26
N LEU A 750 22.29 -56.51 28.12
CA LEU A 750 23.34 -55.86 28.91
C LEU A 750 24.03 -56.87 29.83
N ARG A 751 23.25 -57.72 30.52
CA ARG A 751 23.80 -58.80 31.34
C ARG A 751 24.65 -59.76 30.52
N GLN A 752 24.21 -60.15 29.33
CA GLN A 752 24.96 -61.04 28.44
C GLN A 752 26.26 -60.39 27.94
N LEU A 753 26.22 -59.11 27.56
CA LEU A 753 27.37 -58.36 27.07
C LEU A 753 28.40 -58.06 28.18
N MET A 754 27.94 -57.88 29.42
CA MET A 754 28.78 -57.60 30.59
C MET A 754 29.09 -58.85 31.41
N ARG A 755 28.88 -60.05 30.86
CA ARG A 755 29.19 -61.31 31.53
C ARG A 755 30.68 -61.59 31.43
N ASP A 756 31.33 -61.84 32.56
CA ASP A 756 32.71 -62.31 32.57
C ASP A 756 32.78 -63.68 31.84
N PRO A 757 33.61 -63.82 30.79
CA PRO A 757 33.69 -65.05 30.01
C PRO A 757 34.25 -66.25 30.78
N VAL A 758 34.87 -66.05 31.95
CA VAL A 758 35.50 -67.08 32.78
C VAL A 758 34.65 -67.41 34.02
N THR A 759 34.15 -66.39 34.72
CA THR A 759 33.38 -66.60 35.97
C THR A 759 31.88 -66.63 35.74
N GLY A 760 31.39 -66.07 34.62
CA GLY A 760 29.97 -65.99 34.32
C GLY A 760 29.21 -64.92 35.12
N ASP A 761 29.90 -64.16 35.96
CA ASP A 761 29.34 -63.11 36.82
C ASP A 761 29.28 -61.76 36.08
N SER A 762 28.28 -60.93 36.38
CA SER A 762 28.10 -59.60 35.79
C SER A 762 27.79 -58.56 36.87
N THR A 763 28.82 -58.04 37.52
CA THR A 763 28.66 -57.08 38.63
C THR A 763 28.23 -55.69 38.16
N GLY A 764 28.61 -55.28 36.94
CA GLY A 764 28.27 -53.95 36.39
C GLY A 764 26.84 -53.80 35.86
N SER A 765 26.23 -54.89 35.37
CA SER A 765 24.84 -54.86 34.86
C SER A 765 23.79 -54.91 35.96
N MET A 766 24.13 -55.50 37.12
CA MET A 766 23.24 -55.62 38.29
C MET A 766 22.83 -54.25 38.83
N HIS A 767 23.76 -53.29 38.88
CA HIS A 767 23.48 -51.93 39.34
C HIS A 767 22.48 -51.20 38.42
N VAL A 768 22.72 -51.21 37.11
CA VAL A 768 21.81 -50.60 36.11
C VAL A 768 20.44 -51.27 36.14
N SER A 769 20.41 -52.61 36.25
CA SER A 769 19.16 -53.39 36.35
C SER A 769 18.37 -53.05 37.62
N SER A 770 19.05 -52.87 38.76
CA SER A 770 18.40 -52.50 40.03
C SER A 770 17.77 -51.11 40.03
N CYS A 771 18.25 -50.20 39.19
CA CYS A 771 17.71 -48.84 39.05
C CYS A 771 16.55 -48.76 38.06
N VAL A 772 16.64 -49.46 36.92
CA VAL A 772 15.66 -49.33 35.82
C VAL A 772 14.49 -50.31 35.97
N LEU A 773 14.72 -51.54 36.47
CA LEU A 773 13.67 -52.56 36.57
C LEU A 773 12.46 -52.16 37.42
N PRO A 774 12.61 -51.50 38.60
CA PRO A 774 11.47 -51.05 39.38
C PRO A 774 10.53 -50.13 38.60
N LEU A 775 11.10 -49.19 37.82
CA LEU A 775 10.34 -48.26 36.98
C LEU A 775 9.62 -48.97 35.83
N LEU A 776 10.23 -49.99 35.22
CA LEU A 776 9.59 -50.81 34.20
C LEU A 776 8.39 -51.58 34.75
N VAL A 777 8.52 -52.13 35.96
CA VAL A 777 7.45 -52.87 36.65
C VAL A 777 6.31 -51.93 37.05
N GLU A 778 6.63 -50.76 37.58
CA GLU A 778 5.65 -49.72 37.95
C GLU A 778 4.85 -49.24 36.73
N ALA A 779 5.55 -48.87 35.64
CA ALA A 779 4.91 -48.42 34.40
C ALA A 779 4.02 -49.52 33.76
N TYR A 780 4.46 -50.78 33.82
CA TYR A 780 3.66 -51.93 33.42
C TYR A 780 2.38 -52.07 34.25
N GLN A 781 2.50 -52.05 35.59
CA GLN A 781 1.37 -52.21 36.50
C GLN A 781 0.35 -51.08 36.33
N LEU A 782 0.79 -49.82 36.27
CA LEU A 782 -0.08 -48.67 36.06
C LEU A 782 -0.85 -48.77 34.73
N SER A 783 -0.16 -49.13 33.64
CA SER A 783 -0.79 -49.30 32.32
C SER A 783 -1.77 -50.47 32.30
N SER A 784 -1.45 -51.59 32.95
CA SER A 784 -2.32 -52.76 33.06
C SER A 784 -3.57 -52.51 33.91
N ILE A 785 -3.49 -51.70 34.97
CA ILE A 785 -4.64 -51.35 35.81
C ILE A 785 -5.60 -50.42 35.07
N HIS A 786 -5.08 -49.37 34.42
CA HIS A 786 -5.93 -48.37 33.77
C HIS A 786 -6.63 -48.87 32.52
N PHE A 787 -6.02 -49.81 31.78
CA PHE A 787 -6.54 -50.30 30.51
C PHE A 787 -6.96 -51.77 30.53
N GLY A 788 -6.90 -52.43 31.69
CA GLY A 788 -7.38 -53.80 31.91
C GLY A 788 -8.90 -54.00 31.74
N SER A 789 -9.65 -52.94 31.38
CA SER A 789 -11.06 -53.01 30.97
C SER A 789 -11.29 -52.85 29.46
N CYS A 790 -10.24 -52.62 28.65
CA CYS A 790 -10.36 -52.57 27.18
C CYS A 790 -10.62 -53.99 26.63
N ALA A 791 -11.73 -54.16 25.91
CA ALA A 791 -12.27 -55.43 25.43
C ALA A 791 -11.47 -56.15 24.31
N ASP A 792 -10.17 -55.86 24.15
CA ASP A 792 -9.33 -56.45 23.10
C ASP A 792 -8.40 -57.55 23.69
N PRO A 793 -8.66 -58.85 23.38
CA PRO A 793 -7.91 -59.99 23.89
C PRO A 793 -6.42 -60.01 23.50
N ALA A 794 -6.02 -59.24 22.49
CA ALA A 794 -4.62 -59.17 22.07
C ALA A 794 -3.74 -58.44 23.10
N TRP A 795 -4.28 -57.39 23.74
CA TRP A 795 -3.55 -56.61 24.75
C TRP A 795 -3.41 -57.34 26.07
N GLU A 796 -4.40 -58.12 26.48
CA GLU A 796 -4.33 -58.97 27.66
C GLU A 796 -3.23 -60.03 27.52
N LYS A 797 -3.17 -60.71 26.37
CA LYS A 797 -2.10 -61.67 26.05
C LYS A 797 -0.71 -61.03 26.04
N ARG A 798 -0.58 -59.85 25.42
CA ARG A 798 0.68 -59.09 25.40
C ARG A 798 1.09 -58.67 26.81
N GLY A 799 0.14 -58.22 27.63
CA GLY A 799 0.36 -57.87 29.03
C GLY A 799 0.84 -59.05 29.88
N VAL A 800 0.23 -60.24 29.75
CA VAL A 800 0.67 -61.45 30.47
C VAL A 800 2.08 -61.85 30.07
N ALA A 801 2.37 -61.90 28.76
CA ALA A 801 3.71 -62.23 28.25
C ALA A 801 4.78 -61.24 28.73
N LEU A 802 4.44 -59.95 28.82
CA LEU A 802 5.32 -58.91 29.35
C LEU A 802 5.59 -59.08 30.85
N GLY A 803 4.56 -59.46 31.63
CA GLY A 803 4.71 -59.78 33.05
C GLY A 803 5.67 -60.96 33.28
N GLU A 804 5.54 -62.03 32.50
CA GLU A 804 6.48 -63.17 32.52
C GLU A 804 7.92 -62.75 32.16
N LYS A 805 8.05 -61.86 31.17
CA LYS A 805 9.36 -61.32 30.75
C LYS A 805 10.02 -60.49 31.85
N LEU A 806 9.27 -59.62 32.53
CA LEU A 806 9.78 -58.83 33.66
C LEU A 806 10.16 -59.72 34.85
N ALA A 807 9.39 -60.78 35.13
CA ALA A 807 9.74 -61.76 36.16
C ALA A 807 11.05 -62.50 35.82
N ASN A 808 11.25 -62.85 34.55
CA ASN A 808 12.51 -63.42 34.08
C ASN A 808 13.68 -62.44 34.25
N VAL A 809 13.52 -61.16 33.88
CA VAL A 809 14.54 -60.12 34.12
C VAL A 809 14.86 -59.99 35.61
N HIS A 810 13.85 -60.01 36.48
CA HIS A 810 14.06 -59.96 37.93
C HIS A 810 14.86 -61.16 38.45
N GLN A 811 14.50 -62.38 38.05
CA GLN A 811 15.20 -63.61 38.47
C GLN A 811 16.61 -63.72 37.90
N THR A 812 16.87 -63.08 36.76
CA THR A 812 18.15 -63.19 36.06
C THR A 812 19.09 -62.04 36.40
N CYS A 813 18.65 -60.78 36.36
CA CYS A 813 19.54 -59.63 36.47
C CYS A 813 19.69 -59.08 37.91
N ILE A 814 18.87 -59.53 38.87
CA ILE A 814 18.91 -59.18 40.30
C ILE A 814 19.03 -60.48 41.09
#